data_AF-A0A150NNE7-F1
#
_entry.id   AF-A0A150NNE7-F1
#
_cell.length_a   1.000
_cell.length_b   1.000
_cell.length_c   1.000
_cell.angle_alpha   90.00
_cell.angle_beta   90.00
_cell.angle_gamma   90.00
#
_symmetry.space_group_name_H-M   'P 1'
#
loop_
_entity.id
_entity.type
_entity.pdbx_description
1 polymer ?
#
loop_
_entity_poly.entity_id
_entity_poly.type
_entity_poly.pdbx_seq_one_letter_code
_entity_poly.pdbx_strand_id
1 'polypeptide(L)'
;MQKDPTGTFKLGSNINAANVKPAGKSYVTNAFKGTLTSTDGNKFTISNMNRPLFGDIVGGTVKDLLLENVNIDMPGTDRIAPLANVIKNNSTIENIKVTGNVVGNNDVSGVINKIDGSGKLSNVAFIGKVHAAGNRGGYLTGIVGENWKGIVEKAYVDAEITGNKAKAAGIVYSSQNGGNNNTLGKEGTLRNSVAKGSIELKEAVMSGGLLGTNWALGAIEDNITMMKVKTGEMVFGHSDIDADDYFTYSRTKRNYSVEGVSEGKTTYNNSKKIPSITKEKADELISKMGITADKFESTLPVEDKLNNIVSKANQYKNIDDYDASRELAYRNIEKLQPFYNKEWIVNQGNKLAEGSNLLTKEVLSVTAMKGNDFVTDLTDADHILVHYADKTKDIFTISPKESKVKQVKEYSVAELGEVVYTPNMVVKDRTDLISAIESKLSPVELQSDPIYQHLGRTGGNKVNAIKDLYLEESFKYVKDNLTQFVTKLVENEDHQLNTDEAAKRALIKKIDDNKAAVLLGMSYLNRYYGVKFDDFNIKELMLFKPDFYGKNVSVLDFLIKVGSKESNIKGDRTLEAYRETIGGVIGIGELNSFLDYNMHLFTSDTDLNDWFIKATKDNVYIVEPKTTTPEFANKKHRAYEGLNNDMHGKMILPLLNLKDAHMFLISTYNTMAYSSFEKYGKNTAEEREAFKAEINKVAKGQQNYLDFWSRLSLDKVRNQLLKSNNMVPTPVLDNQNYKGISTDKYGHTNSGKDVAPIRELYGPTGRYHATDWRMGAVARIYGNPYKDDSVFFMVTDMISDFGISAFTHETTHVNDRMVYLGGSRHREGTDLEAFAQGMLQSPAETSPNGDFKALGLNMAYERPNDGNQWYNTNPNDLTSRAEIDHYMKGFNDTLMLLDYLEGEAVIDKGSKELNNAWFKKVDKQLRGANTKNQYDNVRDLNAEEKEYNLTSVNDLVEKNFMTKHGPGNGQYDPTGFGSAYVTVPITAGIYGGNTSEGAPGAMSFKHNTFRMWGYFGYEKGFLNYASNMLKNESKQAGHATLGDDFIIKKVSDGKFNTLEDWKKEYFKEVVDKAKAGFNPVTIDGTTYSSYDDLKNAFAAAVDKDKATFKNGSVKFDNTVSLKEKIFKKLLQQTNSFKTSIFK
;
A
#
# COMPACT_ATOMS: atom_id res chain seq x y z
N MET A 1 6.30 35.24 38.06
CA MET A 1 7.23 34.45 37.23
C MET A 1 7.01 34.65 35.73
N GLN A 2 5.87 34.30 35.13
CA GLN A 2 5.68 34.50 33.68
C GLN A 2 5.78 35.98 33.23
N LYS A 3 5.13 36.90 33.97
CA LYS A 3 5.11 38.35 33.69
C LYS A 3 6.47 39.03 33.93
N ASP A 4 7.20 38.58 34.93
CA ASP A 4 8.54 39.06 35.28
C ASP A 4 9.44 37.84 35.57
N PRO A 5 10.20 37.38 34.56
CA PRO A 5 11.07 36.21 34.70
C PRO A 5 12.40 36.53 35.39
N THR A 6 12.67 37.80 35.74
CA THR A 6 13.93 38.25 36.35
C THR A 6 13.85 38.46 37.87
N GLY A 7 12.63 38.50 38.41
CA GLY A 7 12.39 38.76 39.83
C GLY A 7 12.89 37.70 40.80
N THR A 8 12.82 38.02 42.10
CA THR A 8 13.08 37.08 43.21
C THR A 8 11.75 36.63 43.81
N PHE A 9 11.52 35.31 43.81
CA PHE A 9 10.30 34.67 44.25
C PHE A 9 10.60 33.75 45.46
N LYS A 10 9.78 33.86 46.50
CA LYS A 10 9.84 32.98 47.67
C LYS A 10 8.51 32.23 47.84
N LEU A 11 8.54 30.91 48.00
CA LEU A 11 7.40 30.13 48.46
C LEU A 11 7.22 30.36 49.97
N GLY A 12 6.03 30.78 50.38
CA GLY A 12 5.68 30.97 51.80
C GLY A 12 4.88 29.81 52.42
N SER A 13 4.43 28.86 51.59
CA SER A 13 3.67 27.67 51.98
C SER A 13 3.74 26.62 50.87
N ASN A 14 3.27 25.40 51.16
CA ASN A 14 2.99 24.41 50.11
C ASN A 14 1.89 24.96 49.18
N ILE A 15 2.01 24.69 47.89
CA ILE A 15 1.07 25.15 46.84
C ILE A 15 0.68 24.00 45.91
N ASN A 16 -0.54 24.08 45.37
CA ASN A 16 -1.13 23.04 44.53
C ASN A 16 -1.34 23.55 43.10
N ALA A 17 -0.83 22.81 42.11
CA ALA A 17 -0.90 23.17 40.69
C ALA A 17 -2.09 22.55 39.92
N ALA A 18 -2.94 21.74 40.57
CA ALA A 18 -4.01 20.98 39.90
C ALA A 18 -4.96 21.85 39.07
N ASN A 19 -5.31 23.04 39.58
CA ASN A 19 -6.24 23.98 38.93
C ASN A 19 -5.53 25.17 38.26
N VAL A 20 -4.20 25.13 38.18
CA VAL A 20 -3.42 26.20 37.55
C VAL A 20 -3.35 25.93 36.06
N LYS A 21 -3.93 26.81 35.25
CA LYS A 21 -3.80 26.75 33.80
C LYS A 21 -2.34 27.01 33.39
N PRO A 22 -1.67 26.07 32.71
CA PRO A 22 -0.31 26.28 32.23
C PRO A 22 -0.25 27.33 31.11
N ALA A 23 0.89 28.03 30.98
CA ALA A 23 1.09 29.04 29.93
C ALA A 23 1.37 28.43 28.54
N GLY A 24 1.70 27.15 28.48
CA GLY A 24 1.95 26.42 27.24
C GLY A 24 2.49 25.03 27.53
N LYS A 25 3.68 24.71 26.98
CA LYS A 25 4.42 23.48 27.29
C LYS A 25 4.89 23.43 28.75
N SER A 26 5.00 24.57 29.42
CA SER A 26 5.37 24.71 30.84
C SER A 26 4.46 25.74 31.53
N TYR A 27 4.50 25.80 32.86
CA TYR A 27 3.81 26.85 33.63
C TYR A 27 4.45 28.23 33.40
N VAL A 28 5.77 28.27 33.28
CA VAL A 28 6.54 29.47 32.91
C VAL A 28 7.27 29.20 31.60
N THR A 29 6.78 29.74 30.49
CA THR A 29 7.35 29.53 29.15
C THR A 29 8.46 30.53 28.80
N ASN A 30 8.45 31.71 29.43
CA ASN A 30 9.53 32.68 29.28
C ASN A 30 10.81 32.15 29.95
N ALA A 31 11.98 32.45 29.36
CA ALA A 31 13.27 32.08 29.94
C ALA A 31 13.45 32.70 31.32
N PHE A 32 13.46 31.87 32.37
CA PHE A 32 13.55 32.30 33.75
C PHE A 32 14.99 32.68 34.10
N LYS A 33 15.20 33.92 34.54
CA LYS A 33 16.52 34.48 34.88
C LYS A 33 16.65 34.91 36.34
N GLY A 34 15.54 34.83 37.09
CA GLY A 34 15.43 35.27 38.47
C GLY A 34 15.81 34.19 39.48
N THR A 35 15.34 34.37 40.72
CA THR A 35 15.52 33.39 41.81
C THR A 35 14.18 32.84 42.27
N LEU A 36 14.05 31.52 42.43
CA LEU A 36 12.94 30.87 43.12
C LEU A 36 13.49 30.06 44.30
N THR A 37 12.99 30.33 45.50
CA THR A 37 13.37 29.60 46.73
C THR A 37 12.17 29.45 47.67
N SER A 38 12.28 28.65 48.72
CA SER A 38 11.37 28.75 49.88
C SER A 38 11.82 29.85 50.84
N THR A 39 10.93 30.30 51.75
CA THR A 39 11.34 31.16 52.87
C THR A 39 12.37 30.47 53.76
N ASP A 40 13.22 31.27 54.38
CA ASP A 40 14.46 30.82 55.02
C ASP A 40 14.20 29.69 56.04
N GLY A 41 14.93 28.58 55.90
CA GLY A 41 14.80 27.38 56.75
C GLY A 41 13.76 26.37 56.27
N ASN A 42 12.85 26.73 55.36
CA ASN A 42 11.80 25.84 54.85
C ASN A 42 12.16 25.21 53.51
N LYS A 43 11.45 24.13 53.16
CA LYS A 43 11.38 23.57 51.81
C LYS A 43 9.92 23.28 51.51
N PHE A 44 9.25 24.19 50.82
CA PHE A 44 7.84 24.03 50.48
C PHE A 44 7.65 23.27 49.17
N THR A 45 6.48 22.67 49.06
CA THR A 45 6.10 21.78 47.97
C THR A 45 5.25 22.51 46.93
N ILE A 46 5.49 22.19 45.66
CA ILE A 46 4.57 22.43 44.54
C ILE A 46 3.98 21.08 44.14
N SER A 47 2.71 20.83 44.48
CA SER A 47 2.05 19.55 44.21
C SER A 47 1.26 19.53 42.90
N ASN A 48 0.99 18.33 42.37
CA ASN A 48 0.02 18.07 41.28
C ASN A 48 0.34 18.76 39.95
N MET A 49 1.62 18.85 39.60
CA MET A 49 2.05 19.43 38.33
C MET A 49 1.76 18.49 37.16
N ASN A 50 1.10 19.00 36.11
CA ASN A 50 0.86 18.27 34.86
C ASN A 50 1.65 18.81 33.65
N ARG A 51 2.52 19.81 33.90
CA ARG A 51 3.47 20.40 32.95
C ARG A 51 4.80 20.70 33.65
N PRO A 52 5.92 20.78 32.91
CA PRO A 52 7.16 21.38 33.39
C PRO A 52 6.95 22.73 34.08
N LEU A 53 7.68 23.01 35.16
CA LEU A 53 7.60 24.30 35.87
C LEU A 53 8.13 25.43 34.98
N PHE A 54 9.32 25.24 34.42
CA PHE A 54 9.97 26.20 33.53
C PHE A 54 10.16 25.62 32.13
N GLY A 55 10.15 26.51 31.13
CA GLY A 55 10.68 26.23 29.80
C GLY A 55 12.19 26.09 29.92
N ASP A 56 12.90 27.22 29.98
CA ASP A 56 14.34 27.25 30.19
C ASP A 56 14.71 28.14 31.39
N ILE A 57 15.84 27.85 32.06
CA ILE A 57 16.43 28.68 33.12
C ILE A 57 17.78 29.22 32.65
N VAL A 58 17.91 30.54 32.56
CA VAL A 58 19.06 31.24 31.96
C VAL A 58 19.67 32.22 32.97
N GLY A 59 20.76 31.81 33.62
CA GLY A 59 21.39 32.56 34.72
C GLY A 59 20.56 32.65 36.00
N GLY A 60 19.46 31.90 36.08
CA GLY A 60 18.57 31.89 37.23
C GLY A 60 18.97 30.89 38.30
N THR A 61 18.43 31.06 39.50
CA THR A 61 18.62 30.16 40.65
C THR A 61 17.30 29.56 41.09
N VAL A 62 17.21 28.24 41.21
CA VAL A 62 16.04 27.55 41.77
C VAL A 62 16.51 26.62 42.89
N LYS A 63 16.06 26.85 44.12
CA LYS A 63 16.53 26.06 45.25
C LYS A 63 15.50 25.83 46.36
N ASP A 64 15.80 24.87 47.23
CA ASP A 64 15.09 24.65 48.50
C ASP A 64 13.57 24.45 48.35
N LEU A 65 13.14 23.56 47.45
CA LEU A 65 11.72 23.24 47.24
C LEU A 65 11.50 21.79 46.79
N LEU A 66 10.26 21.31 46.91
CA LEU A 66 9.85 19.99 46.46
C LEU A 66 8.83 20.09 45.33
N LEU A 67 8.87 19.16 44.38
CA LEU A 67 7.83 18.94 43.38
C LEU A 67 7.20 17.58 43.66
N GLU A 68 5.93 17.54 44.07
CA GLU A 68 5.27 16.29 44.48
C GLU A 68 4.02 16.00 43.67
N ASN A 69 3.66 14.71 43.61
CA ASN A 69 2.59 14.21 42.75
C ASN A 69 2.67 14.78 41.33
N VAL A 70 3.89 14.86 40.79
CA VAL A 70 4.10 15.26 39.39
C VAL A 70 3.44 14.18 38.52
N ASN A 71 2.57 14.58 37.60
CA ASN A 71 1.94 13.68 36.66
C ASN A 71 1.89 14.35 35.28
N ILE A 72 3.07 14.45 34.66
CA ILE A 72 3.21 15.02 33.32
C ILE A 72 2.97 13.90 32.32
N ASP A 73 1.86 13.98 31.57
CA ASP A 73 1.53 13.01 30.52
C ASP A 73 1.49 13.71 29.15
N MET A 74 2.62 13.68 28.43
CA MET A 74 2.81 14.37 27.15
C MET A 74 3.50 13.47 26.10
N PRO A 75 2.93 12.30 25.74
CA PRO A 75 3.60 11.27 24.94
C PRO A 75 3.90 11.69 23.50
N GLY A 76 3.26 12.76 23.00
CA GLY A 76 3.52 13.35 21.68
C GLY A 76 4.49 14.54 21.69
N THR A 77 5.04 14.93 22.84
CA THR A 77 5.89 16.12 22.98
C THR A 77 7.32 15.74 23.36
N ASP A 78 8.29 16.22 22.60
CA ASP A 78 9.72 16.03 22.89
C ASP A 78 10.19 16.98 24.01
N ARG A 79 11.32 16.66 24.68
CA ARG A 79 12.01 17.48 25.67
C ARG A 79 11.16 17.79 26.90
N ILE A 80 10.81 16.77 27.66
CA ILE A 80 9.95 16.87 28.85
C ILE A 80 10.74 16.55 30.11
N ALA A 81 10.70 17.46 31.09
CA ALA A 81 11.22 17.23 32.43
C ALA A 81 10.47 18.12 33.43
N PRO A 82 10.23 17.67 34.68
CA PRO A 82 9.41 18.40 35.65
C PRO A 82 9.87 19.81 35.98
N LEU A 83 11.18 20.05 36.09
CA LEU A 83 11.68 21.35 36.50
C LEU A 83 11.91 22.28 35.30
N ALA A 84 12.73 21.87 34.33
CA ALA A 84 13.07 22.69 33.16
C ALA A 84 13.53 21.85 31.96
N ASN A 85 13.36 22.36 30.75
CA ASN A 85 13.96 21.78 29.55
C ASN A 85 15.48 22.01 29.56
N VAL A 86 15.95 23.26 29.52
CA VAL A 86 17.38 23.59 29.48
C VAL A 86 17.77 24.54 30.61
N ILE A 87 18.95 24.32 31.21
CA ILE A 87 19.62 25.35 32.03
C ILE A 87 20.93 25.80 31.36
N LYS A 88 21.25 27.10 31.44
CA LYS A 88 22.48 27.69 30.87
C LYS A 88 22.87 29.01 31.50
N ASN A 89 24.06 29.53 31.19
CA ASN A 89 24.61 30.80 31.69
C ASN A 89 24.79 30.83 33.22
N ASN A 90 25.42 29.81 33.80
CA ASN A 90 25.65 29.71 35.26
C ASN A 90 24.39 29.56 36.12
N SER A 91 23.29 29.05 35.55
CA SER A 91 22.10 28.70 36.34
C SER A 91 22.42 27.69 37.44
N THR A 92 21.80 27.86 38.61
CA THR A 92 21.99 26.99 39.78
C THR A 92 20.67 26.33 40.18
N ILE A 93 20.69 25.00 40.28
CA ILE A 93 19.60 24.19 40.86
C ILE A 93 20.15 23.48 42.09
N GLU A 94 19.53 23.70 43.25
CA GLU A 94 20.04 23.16 44.52
C GLU A 94 18.93 22.71 45.47
N ASN A 95 19.11 21.60 46.19
CA ASN A 95 18.18 21.13 47.21
C ASN A 95 16.74 20.94 46.67
N ILE A 96 16.61 20.15 45.60
CA ILE A 96 15.33 19.87 44.93
C ILE A 96 14.99 18.38 45.05
N LYS A 97 13.78 18.05 45.47
CA LYS A 97 13.21 16.70 45.37
C LYS A 97 12.04 16.69 44.40
N VAL A 98 12.01 15.75 43.47
CA VAL A 98 10.91 15.53 42.53
C VAL A 98 10.34 14.13 42.75
N THR A 99 9.02 14.05 42.98
CA THR A 99 8.31 12.78 43.14
C THR A 99 7.12 12.70 42.17
N GLY A 100 7.09 11.70 41.28
CA GLY A 100 5.96 11.51 40.37
C GLY A 100 6.22 10.73 39.07
N ASN A 101 5.31 10.87 38.12
CA ASN A 101 5.32 10.23 36.81
C ASN A 101 5.54 11.26 35.69
N VAL A 102 6.43 10.94 34.75
CA VAL A 102 6.82 11.79 33.61
C VAL A 102 6.77 10.99 32.32
N VAL A 103 5.85 11.32 31.43
CA VAL A 103 5.69 10.73 30.10
C VAL A 103 5.95 11.78 29.03
N GLY A 104 6.90 11.51 28.13
CA GLY A 104 7.22 12.36 26.99
C GLY A 104 7.43 11.54 25.72
N ASN A 105 7.63 12.20 24.58
CA ASN A 105 7.93 11.54 23.31
C ASN A 105 9.41 11.13 23.24
N ASN A 106 10.32 12.08 23.01
CA ASN A 106 11.78 11.89 23.04
C ASN A 106 12.44 12.94 23.95
N ASP A 107 13.64 12.67 24.47
CA ASP A 107 14.34 13.54 25.44
C ASP A 107 13.50 13.76 26.70
N VAL A 108 13.44 12.75 27.56
CA VAL A 108 12.60 12.74 28.76
C VAL A 108 13.46 12.51 30.00
N SER A 109 13.37 13.40 30.98
CA SER A 109 14.22 13.33 32.19
C SER A 109 13.43 13.61 33.46
N GLY A 110 13.84 13.01 34.58
CA GLY A 110 13.16 13.18 35.88
C GLY A 110 13.32 14.56 36.53
N VAL A 111 14.33 15.37 36.16
CA VAL A 111 14.51 16.73 36.71
C VAL A 111 14.62 17.78 35.60
N ILE A 112 15.67 17.74 34.77
CA ILE A 112 15.86 18.64 33.62
C ILE A 112 16.34 17.88 32.37
N ASN A 113 16.20 18.40 31.15
CA ASN A 113 16.73 17.69 29.98
C ASN A 113 18.20 17.99 29.66
N LYS A 114 18.63 19.25 29.81
CA LYS A 114 19.99 19.64 29.40
C LYS A 114 20.59 20.75 30.26
N ILE A 115 21.88 20.62 30.57
CA ILE A 115 22.77 21.71 30.96
C ILE A 115 23.52 22.13 29.70
N ASP A 116 23.36 23.38 29.28
CA ASP A 116 23.89 23.93 28.02
C ASP A 116 24.92 25.03 28.32
N GLY A 117 26.08 24.64 28.86
CA GLY A 117 27.15 25.55 29.26
C GLY A 117 27.02 26.06 30.70
N SER A 118 28.02 25.71 31.52
CA SER A 118 28.36 26.27 32.84
C SER A 118 27.30 26.29 33.96
N GLY A 119 26.24 25.47 33.89
CA GLY A 119 25.24 25.32 34.97
C GLY A 119 25.60 24.31 36.06
N LYS A 120 24.94 24.40 37.23
CA LYS A 120 25.14 23.52 38.39
C LYS A 120 23.83 22.90 38.90
N LEU A 121 23.83 21.57 39.06
CA LEU A 121 22.83 20.79 39.81
C LEU A 121 23.51 20.20 41.04
N SER A 122 23.00 20.51 42.22
CA SER A 122 23.56 20.03 43.47
C SER A 122 22.47 19.56 44.43
N ASN A 123 22.63 18.38 45.01
CA ASN A 123 21.69 17.83 46.00
C ASN A 123 20.26 17.77 45.43
N VAL A 124 20.09 16.96 44.40
CA VAL A 124 18.81 16.80 43.68
C VAL A 124 18.37 15.34 43.72
N ALA A 125 17.07 15.10 43.90
CA ALA A 125 16.51 13.75 43.94
C ALA A 125 15.32 13.60 42.99
N PHE A 126 15.24 12.47 42.30
CA PHE A 126 14.06 12.05 41.56
C PHE A 126 13.58 10.66 42.04
N ILE A 127 12.30 10.57 42.37
CA ILE A 127 11.66 9.33 42.84
C ILE A 127 10.36 9.10 42.05
N GLY A 128 10.24 8.02 41.29
CA GLY A 128 9.01 7.73 40.56
C GLY A 128 9.20 7.06 39.19
N LYS A 129 8.45 7.49 38.17
CA LYS A 129 8.46 6.85 36.84
C LYS A 129 8.80 7.83 35.73
N VAL A 130 9.62 7.40 34.77
CA VAL A 130 9.93 8.16 33.55
C VAL A 130 9.69 7.28 32.34
N HIS A 131 8.85 7.73 31.40
CA HIS A 131 8.51 6.99 30.18
C HIS A 131 8.79 7.81 28.91
N ALA A 132 9.49 7.21 27.95
CA ALA A 132 9.61 7.74 26.58
C ALA A 132 8.75 6.94 25.58
N ALA A 133 7.68 7.56 25.10
CA ALA A 133 6.75 6.97 24.13
C ALA A 133 7.26 7.01 22.68
N GLY A 134 8.30 7.80 22.41
CA GLY A 134 8.85 8.00 21.07
C GLY A 134 9.74 6.86 20.59
N ASN A 135 9.90 6.82 19.27
CA ASN A 135 10.69 5.79 18.56
C ASN A 135 11.95 6.36 17.88
N ARG A 136 12.43 7.56 18.27
CA ARG A 136 13.59 8.20 17.60
C ARG A 136 14.93 7.96 18.31
N GLY A 137 14.97 7.27 19.44
CA GLY A 137 16.21 7.03 20.18
C GLY A 137 16.76 8.26 20.91
N GLY A 138 15.89 9.15 21.40
CA GLY A 138 16.26 10.30 22.24
C GLY A 138 16.72 9.91 23.64
N TYR A 139 17.14 10.89 24.46
CA TYR A 139 17.62 10.63 25.82
C TYR A 139 16.48 10.31 26.78
N LEU A 140 16.73 9.40 27.72
CA LEU A 140 15.78 9.00 28.76
C LEU A 140 16.50 8.81 30.09
N THR A 141 16.28 9.68 31.08
CA THR A 141 17.12 9.69 32.30
C THR A 141 16.39 9.99 33.60
N GLY A 142 16.98 9.57 34.73
CA GLY A 142 16.46 9.91 36.06
C GLY A 142 16.68 11.36 36.48
N ILE A 143 17.78 12.02 36.06
CA ILE A 143 18.07 13.42 36.42
C ILE A 143 18.19 14.31 35.20
N VAL A 144 19.18 14.05 34.33
CA VAL A 144 19.48 14.91 33.18
C VAL A 144 19.93 14.16 31.94
N GLY A 145 19.32 14.45 30.78
CA GLY A 145 19.72 13.88 29.49
C GLY A 145 21.17 14.22 29.13
N GLU A 146 21.47 15.51 29.01
CA GLU A 146 22.80 15.98 28.58
C GLU A 146 23.38 17.02 29.55
N ASN A 147 24.54 16.72 30.12
CA ASN A 147 25.38 17.65 30.87
C ASN A 147 26.55 18.15 30.00
N TRP A 148 26.34 19.25 29.29
CA TRP A 148 27.38 19.92 28.50
C TRP A 148 28.08 21.01 29.32
N LYS A 149 29.33 20.74 29.71
CA LYS A 149 30.22 21.63 30.49
C LYS A 149 29.66 22.09 31.85
N GLY A 150 28.67 21.38 32.40
CA GLY A 150 28.06 21.68 33.70
C GLY A 150 28.60 20.81 34.83
N ILE A 151 27.99 20.97 36.00
CA ILE A 151 28.30 20.19 37.22
C ILE A 151 27.01 19.54 37.72
N VAL A 152 27.01 18.22 37.82
CA VAL A 152 25.99 17.42 38.51
C VAL A 152 26.65 16.79 39.73
N GLU A 153 26.20 17.14 40.92
CA GLU A 153 26.72 16.56 42.16
C GLU A 153 25.63 16.23 43.16
N LYS A 154 25.83 15.18 43.96
CA LYS A 154 24.87 14.76 45.00
C LYS A 154 23.49 14.45 44.41
N ALA A 155 23.43 13.75 43.29
CA ALA A 155 22.18 13.39 42.65
C ALA A 155 21.69 12.01 43.13
N TYR A 156 20.39 11.88 43.38
CA TYR A 156 19.77 10.62 43.80
C TYR A 156 18.61 10.25 42.89
N VAL A 157 18.56 9.00 42.44
CA VAL A 157 17.45 8.45 41.67
C VAL A 157 16.94 7.19 42.32
N ASP A 158 15.62 7.07 42.43
CA ASP A 158 14.92 5.81 42.70
C ASP A 158 13.70 5.72 41.78
N ALA A 159 13.89 5.11 40.60
CA ALA A 159 12.92 5.23 39.52
C ALA A 159 12.75 4.00 38.62
N GLU A 160 11.52 3.84 38.13
CA GLU A 160 11.20 2.96 37.01
C GLU A 160 11.29 3.76 35.70
N ILE A 161 12.33 3.47 34.91
CA ILE A 161 12.61 4.13 33.64
C ILE A 161 12.24 3.19 32.50
N THR A 162 11.21 3.55 31.73
CA THR A 162 10.69 2.72 30.63
C THR A 162 10.60 3.48 29.31
N GLY A 163 10.52 2.78 28.19
CA GLY A 163 10.34 3.45 26.90
C GLY A 163 10.27 2.50 25.72
N ASN A 164 9.87 3.04 24.57
CA ASN A 164 9.86 2.29 23.32
C ASN A 164 11.29 2.17 22.75
N LYS A 165 11.82 3.23 22.13
CA LYS A 165 13.22 3.26 21.63
C LYS A 165 13.98 4.47 22.16
N ALA A 166 14.95 4.25 23.04
CA ALA A 166 15.65 5.32 23.74
C ALA A 166 17.12 5.01 24.08
N LYS A 167 17.86 6.08 24.34
CA LYS A 167 19.20 6.13 24.93
C LYS A 167 19.05 6.42 26.43
N ALA A 168 19.03 5.37 27.26
CA ALA A 168 18.64 5.51 28.67
C ALA A 168 19.81 5.49 29.66
N ALA A 169 19.71 6.27 30.74
CA ALA A 169 20.68 6.21 31.83
C ALA A 169 20.07 6.47 33.21
N GLY A 170 20.65 5.88 34.25
CA GLY A 170 20.20 6.04 35.62
C GLY A 170 20.19 7.50 36.09
N ILE A 171 21.32 8.21 35.97
CA ILE A 171 21.43 9.63 36.38
C ILE A 171 21.52 10.55 35.17
N VAL A 172 22.58 10.41 34.38
CA VAL A 172 22.91 11.29 33.24
C VAL A 172 23.14 10.46 31.99
N TYR A 173 22.65 10.85 30.81
CA TYR A 173 23.02 10.10 29.60
C TYR A 173 24.40 10.53 29.08
N SER A 174 24.59 11.82 28.76
CA SER A 174 25.88 12.35 28.29
C SER A 174 26.42 13.37 29.28
N SER A 175 27.66 13.21 29.76
CA SER A 175 28.33 14.19 30.62
C SER A 175 29.73 14.49 30.11
N GLN A 176 29.98 15.70 29.63
CA GLN A 176 31.25 16.02 28.95
C GLN A 176 31.65 17.49 29.07
N ASN A 177 32.94 17.77 28.90
CA ASN A 177 33.48 19.13 28.90
C ASN A 177 33.83 19.67 27.50
N GLY A 178 33.59 18.86 26.46
CA GLY A 178 33.86 19.21 25.06
C GLY A 178 35.30 18.99 24.61
N GLY A 179 36.06 18.11 25.27
CA GLY A 179 37.45 17.85 24.91
C GLY A 179 38.41 18.97 25.35
N ASN A 180 37.99 19.85 26.26
CA ASN A 180 38.82 20.95 26.74
C ASN A 180 39.72 20.50 27.89
N ASN A 181 41.01 20.33 27.61
CA ASN A 181 42.00 19.92 28.62
C ASN A 181 42.17 20.92 29.77
N ASN A 182 41.83 22.20 29.58
CA ASN A 182 42.01 23.23 30.62
C ASN A 182 40.93 23.19 31.72
N THR A 183 39.83 22.47 31.49
CA THR A 183 38.68 22.40 32.41
C THR A 183 38.42 20.98 32.91
N LEU A 184 39.43 20.10 32.84
CA LEU A 184 39.37 18.74 33.38
C LEU A 184 38.95 18.74 34.85
N GLY A 185 37.91 17.97 35.18
CA GLY A 185 37.36 17.87 36.54
C GLY A 185 36.64 19.12 37.06
N LYS A 186 36.60 20.21 36.27
CA LYS A 186 35.89 21.46 36.59
C LYS A 186 34.57 21.57 35.86
N GLU A 187 34.50 21.08 34.63
CA GLU A 187 33.32 21.07 33.76
C GLU A 187 32.96 19.63 33.37
N GLY A 188 31.70 19.39 32.97
CA GLY A 188 31.24 18.08 32.49
C GLY A 188 31.27 17.00 33.58
N THR A 189 31.06 17.40 34.83
CA THR A 189 31.30 16.54 36.00
C THR A 189 30.01 15.89 36.49
N LEU A 190 30.08 14.59 36.84
CA LEU A 190 29.08 13.85 37.62
C LEU A 190 29.76 13.28 38.87
N ARG A 191 29.31 13.68 40.07
CA ARG A 191 29.91 13.16 41.31
C ARG A 191 28.99 12.93 42.49
N ASN A 192 29.41 12.07 43.43
CA ASN A 192 28.72 11.81 44.69
C ASN A 192 27.25 11.42 44.50
N SER A 193 26.93 10.60 43.49
CA SER A 193 25.55 10.35 43.07
C SER A 193 25.15 8.86 43.16
N VAL A 194 23.85 8.62 43.31
CA VAL A 194 23.28 7.28 43.57
C VAL A 194 22.12 7.01 42.63
N ALA A 195 22.17 5.90 41.89
CA ALA A 195 21.08 5.45 41.00
C ALA A 195 20.44 4.15 41.51
N LYS A 196 19.12 4.13 41.72
CA LYS A 196 18.33 2.95 42.10
C LYS A 196 17.08 2.81 41.22
N GLY A 197 16.54 1.60 41.16
CA GLY A 197 15.30 1.29 40.43
C GLY A 197 15.55 0.36 39.25
N SER A 198 14.85 0.58 38.14
CA SER A 198 14.98 -0.27 36.94
C SER A 198 14.95 0.51 35.62
N ILE A 199 15.64 -0.01 34.60
CA ILE A 199 15.57 0.45 33.21
C ILE A 199 15.09 -0.70 32.31
N GLU A 200 13.99 -0.48 31.59
CA GLU A 200 13.40 -1.48 30.67
C GLU A 200 12.84 -0.81 29.40
N LEU A 201 13.42 -1.14 28.25
CA LEU A 201 13.04 -0.59 26.95
C LEU A 201 12.58 -1.69 25.99
N LYS A 202 11.62 -1.40 25.11
CA LYS A 202 11.26 -2.35 24.03
C LYS A 202 12.40 -2.54 23.04
N GLU A 203 13.05 -1.44 22.66
CA GLU A 203 14.22 -1.40 21.79
C GLU A 203 15.30 -0.51 22.45
N ALA A 204 16.24 -1.14 23.14
CA ALA A 204 17.37 -0.43 23.72
C ALA A 204 18.40 -0.06 22.65
N VAL A 205 18.86 1.20 22.65
CA VAL A 205 19.94 1.65 21.77
C VAL A 205 21.29 1.41 22.46
N MET A 206 21.61 2.20 23.48
CA MET A 206 22.91 2.21 24.20
C MET A 206 22.67 2.68 25.64
N SER A 207 22.13 1.82 26.49
CA SER A 207 21.61 2.22 27.81
C SER A 207 22.50 1.75 28.96
N GLY A 208 22.68 2.57 30.00
CA GLY A 208 23.59 2.30 31.12
C GLY A 208 22.99 2.57 32.51
N GLY A 209 23.28 1.73 33.50
CA GLY A 209 22.71 1.85 34.84
C GLY A 209 23.13 3.08 35.64
N LEU A 210 24.23 3.75 35.27
CA LEU A 210 24.68 5.02 35.85
C LEU A 210 24.69 6.14 34.82
N LEU A 211 25.40 5.91 33.72
CA LEU A 211 25.73 6.90 32.68
C LEU A 211 25.63 6.27 31.29
N GLY A 212 25.27 7.05 30.26
CA GLY A 212 25.43 6.64 28.86
C GLY A 212 26.90 6.76 28.40
N THR A 213 27.38 7.99 28.27
CA THR A 213 28.73 8.35 27.78
C THR A 213 29.33 9.54 28.55
N ASN A 214 30.65 9.54 28.73
CA ASN A 214 31.44 10.71 29.15
C ASN A 214 32.35 11.28 28.06
N TRP A 215 32.14 10.88 26.79
CA TRP A 215 32.86 11.42 25.66
C TRP A 215 32.40 12.86 25.37
N ALA A 216 33.26 13.88 25.31
CA ALA A 216 34.70 13.86 25.58
C ALA A 216 35.07 14.54 26.91
N LEU A 217 35.96 13.88 27.68
CA LEU A 217 36.60 14.34 28.92
C LEU A 217 35.67 14.68 30.10
N GLY A 218 34.50 14.05 30.18
CA GLY A 218 33.63 14.16 31.36
C GLY A 218 34.22 13.46 32.59
N ALA A 219 34.25 14.15 33.73
CA ALA A 219 34.75 13.61 34.99
C ALA A 219 33.64 12.91 35.77
N ILE A 220 33.76 11.60 35.95
CA ILE A 220 32.72 10.75 36.57
C ILE A 220 33.29 10.14 37.84
N GLU A 221 33.02 10.73 38.99
CA GLU A 221 33.71 10.40 40.24
C GLU A 221 32.75 10.09 41.41
N ASP A 222 33.05 9.09 42.24
CA ASP A 222 32.30 8.84 43.49
C ASP A 222 30.81 8.54 43.29
N ASN A 223 30.46 7.63 42.38
CA ASN A 223 29.05 7.29 42.13
C ASN A 223 28.75 5.82 42.41
N ILE A 224 27.52 5.54 42.84
CA ILE A 224 27.04 4.18 43.10
C ILE A 224 25.79 3.92 42.26
N THR A 225 25.78 2.83 41.50
CA THR A 225 24.57 2.37 40.83
C THR A 225 24.10 1.03 41.39
N MET A 226 22.83 1.00 41.78
CA MET A 226 22.02 -0.14 42.22
C MET A 226 20.88 -0.39 41.21
N MET A 227 21.04 0.09 39.98
CA MET A 227 20.01 0.03 38.95
C MET A 227 19.89 -1.38 38.37
N LYS A 228 18.65 -1.84 38.13
CA LYS A 228 18.37 -3.07 37.40
C LYS A 228 18.10 -2.77 35.93
N VAL A 229 19.12 -2.92 35.09
CA VAL A 229 19.07 -2.61 33.67
C VAL A 229 18.75 -3.87 32.87
N LYS A 230 17.46 -4.12 32.63
CA LYS A 230 17.01 -5.30 31.88
C LYS A 230 17.45 -5.28 30.42
N THR A 231 17.57 -4.08 29.84
CA THR A 231 17.86 -3.87 28.42
C THR A 231 19.03 -2.90 28.23
N GLY A 232 20.22 -3.26 28.71
CA GLY A 232 21.41 -2.42 28.62
C GLY A 232 22.58 -2.89 29.50
N GLU A 233 23.54 -1.99 29.68
CA GLU A 233 24.76 -2.19 30.47
C GLU A 233 24.57 -1.78 31.93
N MET A 234 25.29 -2.45 32.83
CA MET A 234 25.17 -2.27 34.27
C MET A 234 25.61 -0.88 34.74
N VAL A 235 26.63 -0.28 34.11
CA VAL A 235 27.20 1.01 34.54
C VAL A 235 27.21 2.03 33.39
N PHE A 236 28.04 1.81 32.37
CA PHE A 236 28.19 2.70 31.21
C PHE A 236 27.50 2.14 29.97
N GLY A 237 26.61 2.93 29.36
CA GLY A 237 25.70 2.47 28.30
C GLY A 237 26.23 2.51 26.87
N HIS A 238 27.34 3.22 26.62
CA HIS A 238 27.85 3.47 25.27
C HIS A 238 29.24 2.88 25.06
N SER A 239 29.53 2.38 23.86
CA SER A 239 30.78 1.69 23.52
C SER A 239 32.02 2.60 23.42
N ASP A 240 31.85 3.92 23.47
CA ASP A 240 32.94 4.89 23.43
C ASP A 240 33.78 4.89 24.72
N ILE A 241 33.25 4.29 25.79
CA ILE A 241 34.03 4.01 27.00
C ILE A 241 35.27 3.15 26.70
N ASP A 242 35.25 2.36 25.63
CA ASP A 242 36.38 1.52 25.17
C ASP A 242 37.17 2.14 24.00
N ALA A 243 36.71 3.26 23.43
CA ALA A 243 37.29 3.82 22.20
C ALA A 243 38.62 4.55 22.45
N ASP A 244 38.71 5.34 23.53
CA ASP A 244 39.93 6.01 23.95
C ASP A 244 39.92 6.30 25.46
N ASP A 245 40.79 5.60 26.20
CA ASP A 245 40.91 5.73 27.65
C ASP A 245 41.18 7.18 28.10
N TYR A 246 41.93 7.97 27.33
CA TYR A 246 42.23 9.36 27.68
C TYR A 246 40.96 10.21 27.74
N PHE A 247 40.10 10.06 26.74
CA PHE A 247 38.87 10.84 26.58
C PHE A 247 37.72 10.35 27.46
N THR A 248 37.70 9.07 27.86
CA THR A 248 36.60 8.48 28.64
C THR A 248 37.07 7.83 29.95
N TYR A 249 37.58 6.60 29.92
CA TYR A 249 37.76 5.76 31.11
C TYR A 249 38.70 6.37 32.18
N SER A 250 39.81 7.01 31.78
CA SER A 250 40.76 7.67 32.68
C SER A 250 40.17 8.86 33.46
N ARG A 251 38.97 9.30 33.07
CA ARG A 251 38.20 10.34 33.75
C ARG A 251 37.16 9.78 34.72
N THR A 252 37.10 8.46 34.87
CA THR A 252 36.23 7.78 35.82
C THR A 252 37.01 7.38 37.07
N LYS A 253 36.49 7.66 38.27
CA LYS A 253 37.12 7.26 39.54
C LYS A 253 36.09 6.86 40.58
N ARG A 254 36.38 5.82 41.36
CA ARG A 254 35.56 5.47 42.54
C ARG A 254 34.06 5.36 42.20
N ASN A 255 33.76 4.76 41.04
CA ASN A 255 32.40 4.38 40.68
C ASN A 255 32.21 2.91 41.06
N TYR A 256 31.02 2.55 41.51
CA TYR A 256 30.73 1.21 41.99
C TYR A 256 29.37 0.72 41.51
N SER A 257 29.29 -0.55 41.12
CA SER A 257 28.04 -1.32 41.13
C SER A 257 27.88 -2.04 42.46
N VAL A 258 26.70 -2.60 42.75
CA VAL A 258 26.40 -3.29 44.01
C VAL A 258 26.04 -4.73 43.76
N GLU A 259 26.78 -5.64 44.40
CA GLU A 259 26.62 -7.08 44.26
C GLU A 259 25.21 -7.53 44.67
N GLY A 260 24.58 -8.35 43.84
CA GLY A 260 23.23 -8.88 44.09
C GLY A 260 22.09 -7.85 44.02
N VAL A 261 22.39 -6.58 43.70
CA VAL A 261 21.37 -5.52 43.55
C VAL A 261 21.38 -4.94 42.14
N SER A 262 22.55 -4.55 41.62
CA SER A 262 22.69 -4.04 40.26
C SER A 262 22.58 -5.18 39.26
N GLU A 263 21.80 -4.97 38.19
CA GLU A 263 21.62 -5.95 37.12
C GLU A 263 21.89 -5.27 35.77
N GLY A 264 22.46 -5.99 34.82
CA GLY A 264 22.74 -5.49 33.49
C GLY A 264 23.91 -6.22 32.84
N LYS A 265 24.11 -5.96 31.54
CA LYS A 265 25.27 -6.50 30.82
C LYS A 265 26.57 -5.80 31.24
N THR A 266 27.70 -6.45 30.98
CA THR A 266 29.04 -5.89 31.18
C THR A 266 29.89 -6.19 29.95
N THR A 267 29.44 -5.71 28.79
CA THR A 267 30.08 -6.05 27.51
C THR A 267 31.35 -5.26 27.25
N TYR A 268 31.42 -4.00 27.70
CA TYR A 268 32.57 -3.11 27.47
C TYR A 268 33.75 -3.40 28.40
N ASN A 269 34.96 -3.41 27.85
CA ASN A 269 36.20 -3.74 28.55
C ASN A 269 36.48 -2.82 29.73
N ASN A 270 36.25 -1.52 29.57
CA ASN A 270 36.44 -0.53 30.62
C ASN A 270 35.31 -0.53 31.65
N SER A 271 34.10 -0.93 31.26
CA SER A 271 32.98 -1.13 32.19
C SER A 271 33.24 -2.30 33.15
N LYS A 272 33.88 -3.39 32.68
CA LYS A 272 34.29 -4.53 33.52
C LYS A 272 35.31 -4.18 34.61
N LYS A 273 36.04 -3.08 34.45
CA LYS A 273 37.02 -2.60 35.44
C LYS A 273 36.35 -1.85 36.60
N ILE A 274 35.04 -1.57 36.53
CA ILE A 274 34.30 -0.94 37.61
C ILE A 274 34.04 -1.97 38.72
N PRO A 275 34.56 -1.75 39.94
CA PRO A 275 34.37 -2.71 41.02
C PRO A 275 32.91 -2.78 41.46
N SER A 276 32.42 -4.00 41.64
CA SER A 276 31.19 -4.26 42.37
C SER A 276 31.51 -4.35 43.86
N ILE A 277 30.70 -3.73 44.72
CA ILE A 277 30.87 -3.75 46.18
C ILE A 277 29.66 -4.39 46.85
N THR A 278 29.86 -4.91 48.06
CA THR A 278 28.77 -5.41 48.91
C THR A 278 27.77 -4.30 49.21
N LYS A 279 26.50 -4.67 49.44
CA LYS A 279 25.44 -3.72 49.81
C LYS A 279 25.78 -2.89 51.05
N GLU A 280 26.38 -3.50 52.07
CA GLU A 280 26.78 -2.83 53.32
C GLU A 280 27.81 -1.73 53.05
N LYS A 281 28.79 -2.01 52.19
CA LYS A 281 29.79 -1.01 51.78
C LYS A 281 29.17 0.10 50.95
N ALA A 282 28.23 -0.24 50.07
CA ALA A 282 27.49 0.75 49.28
C ALA A 282 26.71 1.70 50.20
N ASP A 283 25.95 1.17 51.16
CA ASP A 283 25.18 1.95 52.13
C ASP A 283 26.08 2.86 52.99
N GLU A 284 27.24 2.35 53.43
CA GLU A 284 28.26 3.15 54.14
C GLU A 284 28.74 4.35 53.30
N LEU A 285 29.08 4.11 52.02
CA LEU A 285 29.54 5.17 51.12
C LEU A 285 28.43 6.17 50.78
N ILE A 286 27.21 5.68 50.51
CA ILE A 286 26.03 6.52 50.25
C ILE A 286 25.80 7.48 51.42
N SER A 287 25.92 7.00 52.66
CA SER A 287 25.74 7.86 53.85
C SER A 287 26.75 9.02 53.92
N LYS A 288 27.94 8.85 53.33
CA LYS A 288 29.03 9.83 53.31
C LYS A 288 28.98 10.77 52.10
N MET A 289 28.18 10.48 51.07
CA MET A 289 28.04 11.34 49.87
C MET A 289 27.35 12.68 50.15
N GLY A 290 26.68 12.80 51.31
CA GLY A 290 26.04 14.04 51.74
C GLY A 290 24.85 14.43 50.87
N ILE A 291 24.16 13.44 50.29
CA ILE A 291 22.87 13.62 49.64
C ILE A 291 21.80 13.68 50.72
N THR A 292 21.00 14.75 50.70
CA THR A 292 19.89 14.93 51.64
C THR A 292 18.54 15.10 50.94
N ALA A 293 18.54 15.38 49.64
CA ALA A 293 17.32 15.69 48.90
C ALA A 293 16.32 14.52 48.84
N ASP A 294 16.80 13.28 48.82
CA ASP A 294 15.98 12.07 48.87
C ASP A 294 15.15 11.97 50.16
N LYS A 295 15.70 12.51 51.25
CA LYS A 295 15.11 12.50 52.60
C LYS A 295 14.23 13.71 52.90
N PHE A 296 14.05 14.64 51.96
CA PHE A 296 13.11 15.74 52.19
C PHE A 296 11.69 15.19 52.28
N GLU A 297 10.98 15.57 53.34
CA GLU A 297 9.58 15.22 53.58
C GLU A 297 8.71 16.45 53.34
N SER A 298 7.47 16.20 52.95
CA SER A 298 6.46 17.21 52.64
C SER A 298 5.13 16.79 53.26
N THR A 299 4.34 17.79 53.62
CA THR A 299 2.94 17.62 53.99
C THR A 299 2.08 18.07 52.81
N LEU A 300 1.30 17.14 52.23
CA LEU A 300 0.37 17.49 51.16
C LEU A 300 -0.63 18.58 51.62
N PRO A 301 -1.01 19.53 50.75
CA PRO A 301 -2.04 20.52 51.04
C PRO A 301 -3.33 19.86 51.57
N VAL A 302 -4.04 20.54 52.47
CA VAL A 302 -5.29 20.04 53.07
C VAL A 302 -6.33 19.73 51.99
N GLU A 303 -6.31 20.47 50.89
CA GLU A 303 -7.16 20.28 49.72
C GLU A 303 -6.93 18.92 49.04
N ASP A 304 -5.71 18.39 49.02
CA ASP A 304 -5.44 17.07 48.41
C ASP A 304 -6.04 15.93 49.25
N LYS A 305 -6.07 16.12 50.58
CA LYS A 305 -6.76 15.21 51.52
C LYS A 305 -8.28 15.33 51.41
N LEU A 306 -8.81 16.55 51.25
CA LEU A 306 -10.25 16.80 51.08
C LEU A 306 -10.78 16.32 49.72
N ASN A 307 -9.97 16.40 48.66
CA ASN A 307 -10.34 16.01 47.30
C ASN A 307 -9.97 14.56 46.94
N ASN A 308 -9.39 13.80 47.88
CA ASN A 308 -8.93 12.42 47.70
C ASN A 308 -8.09 12.24 46.42
N ILE A 309 -7.15 13.18 46.17
CA ILE A 309 -6.27 13.16 45.00
C ILE A 309 -5.16 12.14 45.26
N VAL A 310 -5.50 10.87 45.08
CA VAL A 310 -4.55 9.74 45.07
C VAL A 310 -4.11 9.45 43.64
N SER A 311 -2.93 8.84 43.47
CA SER A 311 -2.47 8.39 42.16
C SER A 311 -3.48 7.42 41.54
N LYS A 312 -3.53 7.34 40.19
CA LYS A 312 -4.41 6.39 39.46
C LYS A 312 -4.27 4.94 39.98
N ALA A 313 -3.08 4.56 40.42
CA ALA A 313 -2.77 3.24 40.97
C ALA A 313 -3.35 3.01 42.39
N ASN A 314 -3.68 4.07 43.12
CA ASN A 314 -4.22 4.00 44.47
C ASN A 314 -5.69 4.47 44.54
N GLN A 315 -6.33 4.71 43.39
CA GLN A 315 -7.66 5.31 43.24
C GLN A 315 -8.76 4.61 44.06
N TYR A 316 -8.67 3.28 44.22
CA TYR A 316 -9.66 2.47 44.94
C TYR A 316 -9.13 1.89 46.26
N LYS A 317 -7.81 1.89 46.50
CA LYS A 317 -7.18 1.13 47.60
C LYS A 317 -7.57 1.60 49.00
N ASN A 318 -8.06 2.83 49.11
CA ASN A 318 -8.49 3.45 50.37
C ASN A 318 -10.02 3.42 50.54
N ILE A 319 -10.74 2.69 49.68
CA ILE A 319 -12.20 2.56 49.73
C ILE A 319 -12.56 1.30 50.48
N ASP A 320 -13.57 1.38 51.34
CA ASP A 320 -14.08 0.24 52.09
C ASP A 320 -14.52 -0.90 51.13
N ASP A 321 -14.29 -2.14 51.55
CA ASP A 321 -14.52 -3.36 50.77
C ASP A 321 -13.66 -3.50 49.50
N TYR A 322 -12.59 -2.72 49.32
CA TYR A 322 -11.65 -2.93 48.22
C TYR A 322 -10.99 -4.33 48.29
N ASP A 323 -11.09 -5.07 47.18
CA ASP A 323 -10.42 -6.34 46.94
C ASP A 323 -9.39 -6.17 45.81
N ALA A 324 -8.12 -6.42 46.12
CA ALA A 324 -7.03 -6.31 45.16
C ALA A 324 -7.19 -7.23 43.95
N SER A 325 -7.85 -8.38 44.12
CA SER A 325 -8.14 -9.32 43.02
C SER A 325 -9.20 -8.79 42.04
N ARG A 326 -9.98 -7.78 42.43
CA ARG A 326 -11.06 -7.18 41.65
C ARG A 326 -10.76 -5.76 41.16
N GLU A 327 -9.52 -5.30 41.27
CA GLU A 327 -9.14 -3.94 40.85
C GLU A 327 -9.50 -3.64 39.39
N LEU A 328 -9.33 -4.63 38.49
CA LEU A 328 -9.70 -4.47 37.08
C LEU A 328 -11.22 -4.29 36.91
N ALA A 329 -12.04 -5.03 37.66
CA ALA A 329 -13.48 -4.88 37.63
C ALA A 329 -13.93 -3.49 38.05
N TYR A 330 -13.31 -2.89 39.06
CA TYR A 330 -13.64 -1.52 39.47
C TYR A 330 -13.36 -0.52 38.35
N ARG A 331 -12.22 -0.67 37.66
CA ARG A 331 -11.86 0.17 36.50
C ARG A 331 -12.79 -0.04 35.32
N ASN A 332 -13.23 -1.27 35.09
CA ASN A 332 -14.16 -1.59 34.01
C ASN A 332 -15.57 -1.05 34.28
N ILE A 333 -16.08 -1.21 35.50
CA ILE A 333 -17.38 -0.67 35.91
C ILE A 333 -17.37 0.86 35.85
N GLU A 334 -16.27 1.52 36.20
CA GLU A 334 -16.13 2.98 36.05
C GLU A 334 -16.41 3.45 34.61
N LYS A 335 -16.06 2.64 33.59
CA LYS A 335 -16.39 2.96 32.19
C LYS A 335 -17.87 2.78 31.83
N LEU A 336 -18.59 1.91 32.53
CA LEU A 336 -20.04 1.78 32.41
C LEU A 336 -20.76 2.88 33.23
N GLN A 337 -20.10 3.42 34.25
CA GLN A 337 -20.68 4.31 35.26
C GLN A 337 -19.85 5.60 35.49
N PRO A 338 -19.58 6.41 34.45
CA PRO A 338 -18.70 7.58 34.53
C PRO A 338 -19.06 8.65 35.58
N PHE A 339 -20.32 8.69 36.05
CA PHE A 339 -20.80 9.71 37.00
C PHE A 339 -21.03 9.17 38.42
N TYR A 340 -20.69 7.92 38.69
CA TYR A 340 -20.90 7.28 39.99
C TYR A 340 -19.71 7.50 40.93
N ASN A 341 -19.97 7.50 42.24
CA ASN A 341 -18.90 7.54 43.23
C ASN A 341 -18.16 6.20 43.29
N LYS A 342 -16.92 6.25 43.77
CA LYS A 342 -16.02 5.09 43.71
C LYS A 342 -16.42 4.00 44.71
N GLU A 343 -17.06 4.37 45.82
CA GLU A 343 -17.64 3.45 46.80
C GLU A 343 -18.69 2.55 46.15
N TRP A 344 -19.57 3.12 45.32
CA TRP A 344 -20.56 2.35 44.56
C TRP A 344 -19.90 1.45 43.53
N ILE A 345 -18.90 1.96 42.80
CA ILE A 345 -18.15 1.17 41.83
C ILE A 345 -17.49 -0.05 42.48
N VAL A 346 -16.90 0.10 43.68
CA VAL A 346 -16.33 -1.03 44.45
C VAL A 346 -17.41 -2.01 44.87
N ASN A 347 -18.53 -1.53 45.41
CA ASN A 347 -19.66 -2.38 45.79
C ASN A 347 -20.17 -3.24 44.63
N GLN A 348 -20.37 -2.62 43.46
CA GLN A 348 -20.84 -3.30 42.25
C GLN A 348 -19.78 -4.28 41.70
N GLY A 349 -18.50 -3.90 41.71
CA GLY A 349 -17.40 -4.79 41.29
C GLY A 349 -17.26 -6.04 42.14
N ASN A 350 -17.53 -5.94 43.44
CA ASN A 350 -17.53 -7.08 44.35
C ASN A 350 -18.69 -8.04 44.11
N LYS A 351 -19.81 -7.54 43.59
CA LYS A 351 -21.01 -8.33 43.29
C LYS A 351 -21.01 -8.96 41.89
N LEU A 352 -20.04 -8.64 41.04
CA LEU A 352 -19.91 -9.28 39.73
C LEU A 352 -19.73 -10.80 39.89
N ALA A 353 -20.53 -11.55 39.13
CA ALA A 353 -20.50 -13.00 39.09
C ALA A 353 -19.11 -13.54 38.70
N GLU A 354 -18.71 -14.64 39.33
CA GLU A 354 -17.49 -15.37 38.97
C GLU A 354 -17.58 -15.81 37.49
N GLY A 355 -16.57 -15.48 36.70
CA GLY A 355 -16.53 -15.74 35.25
C GLY A 355 -16.94 -14.57 34.35
N SER A 356 -17.37 -13.42 34.91
CA SER A 356 -17.63 -12.22 34.09
C SER A 356 -16.37 -11.75 33.35
N ASN A 357 -16.50 -11.42 32.06
CA ASN A 357 -15.42 -10.82 31.28
C ASN A 357 -14.94 -9.49 31.89
N LEU A 358 -15.81 -8.76 32.61
CA LEU A 358 -15.43 -7.52 33.30
C LEU A 358 -14.43 -7.75 34.45
N LEU A 359 -14.25 -8.98 34.94
CA LEU A 359 -13.23 -9.31 35.94
C LEU A 359 -11.84 -9.52 35.32
N THR A 360 -11.78 -9.93 34.05
CA THR A 360 -10.56 -10.50 33.45
C THR A 360 -10.07 -9.74 32.22
N LYS A 361 -10.94 -9.03 31.51
CA LYS A 361 -10.64 -8.29 30.29
C LYS A 361 -10.74 -6.79 30.52
N GLU A 362 -9.71 -6.04 30.16
CA GLU A 362 -9.76 -4.57 30.21
C GLU A 362 -10.76 -4.04 29.17
N VAL A 363 -11.76 -3.29 29.61
CA VAL A 363 -12.70 -2.58 28.74
C VAL A 363 -11.97 -1.40 28.11
N LEU A 364 -12.01 -1.23 26.80
CA LEU A 364 -11.56 -0.03 26.09
C LEU A 364 -12.66 1.02 26.04
N SER A 365 -13.84 0.64 25.57
CA SER A 365 -14.99 1.54 25.40
C SER A 365 -16.31 0.82 25.65
N VAL A 366 -17.34 1.61 25.99
CA VAL A 366 -18.73 1.16 26.07
C VAL A 366 -19.56 2.09 25.19
N THR A 367 -20.27 1.52 24.22
CA THR A 367 -21.06 2.31 23.25
C THR A 367 -22.50 1.81 23.23
N ALA A 368 -23.46 2.74 23.34
CA ALA A 368 -24.88 2.43 23.24
C ALA A 368 -25.27 2.06 21.81
N MET A 369 -26.32 1.26 21.68
CA MET A 369 -26.82 0.75 20.41
C MET A 369 -28.34 0.66 20.39
N LYS A 370 -28.92 0.84 19.19
CA LYS A 370 -30.32 0.57 18.88
C LYS A 370 -30.37 -0.52 17.81
N GLY A 371 -30.70 -1.75 18.20
CA GLY A 371 -30.43 -2.91 17.36
C GLY A 371 -28.93 -3.01 17.05
N ASN A 372 -28.55 -2.91 15.78
CA ASN A 372 -27.15 -2.94 15.33
C ASN A 372 -26.55 -1.55 15.05
N ASP A 373 -27.36 -0.49 15.16
CA ASP A 373 -26.90 0.89 14.92
C ASP A 373 -26.26 1.47 16.19
N PHE A 374 -25.08 2.07 16.05
CA PHE A 374 -24.42 2.76 17.16
C PHE A 374 -25.14 4.06 17.48
N VAL A 375 -25.46 4.25 18.75
CA VAL A 375 -26.08 5.46 19.30
C VAL A 375 -24.98 6.31 19.96
N THR A 376 -24.71 7.48 19.38
CA THR A 376 -23.67 8.41 19.83
C THR A 376 -24.25 9.73 20.32
N ASP A 377 -25.52 9.75 20.68
CA ASP A 377 -26.24 10.87 21.28
C ASP A 377 -27.14 10.36 22.42
N LEU A 378 -27.95 11.23 23.00
CA LEU A 378 -28.91 10.92 24.05
C LEU A 378 -30.23 10.32 23.52
N THR A 379 -30.29 9.78 22.31
CA THR A 379 -31.50 9.07 21.85
C THR A 379 -31.66 7.70 22.54
N ASP A 380 -32.76 7.01 22.28
CA ASP A 380 -33.07 5.75 22.95
C ASP A 380 -32.18 4.60 22.44
N ALA A 381 -31.72 3.77 23.37
CA ALA A 381 -30.89 2.60 23.12
C ALA A 381 -31.48 1.36 23.81
N ASP A 382 -31.25 0.19 23.25
CA ASP A 382 -31.69 -1.11 23.78
C ASP A 382 -30.54 -2.10 24.00
N HIS A 383 -29.33 -1.80 23.50
CA HIS A 383 -28.13 -2.57 23.77
C HIS A 383 -26.94 -1.67 24.11
N ILE A 384 -25.92 -2.25 24.74
CA ILE A 384 -24.57 -1.68 24.82
C ILE A 384 -23.57 -2.68 24.26
N LEU A 385 -22.55 -2.17 23.56
CA LEU A 385 -21.37 -2.93 23.18
C LEU A 385 -20.22 -2.55 24.10
N VAL A 386 -19.71 -3.55 24.81
CA VAL A 386 -18.49 -3.45 25.62
C VAL A 386 -17.34 -4.00 24.79
N HIS A 387 -16.42 -3.12 24.40
CA HIS A 387 -15.25 -3.45 23.57
C HIS A 387 -14.02 -3.62 24.46
N TYR A 388 -13.33 -4.76 24.36
CA TYR A 388 -12.20 -5.12 25.22
C TYR A 388 -10.84 -4.93 24.54
N ALA A 389 -9.79 -4.80 25.36
CA ALA A 389 -8.41 -4.59 24.91
C ALA A 389 -7.80 -5.80 24.18
N ASP A 390 -8.35 -6.99 24.40
CA ASP A 390 -8.00 -8.23 23.69
C ASP A 390 -8.70 -8.36 22.32
N LYS A 391 -9.34 -7.28 21.85
CA LYS A 391 -10.09 -7.20 20.58
C LYS A 391 -11.37 -8.04 20.53
N THR A 392 -11.88 -8.45 21.69
CA THR A 392 -13.20 -9.08 21.80
C THR A 392 -14.27 -8.06 22.19
N LYS A 393 -15.54 -8.47 22.14
CA LYS A 393 -16.69 -7.66 22.57
C LYS A 393 -17.71 -8.51 23.31
N ASP A 394 -18.49 -7.86 24.17
CA ASP A 394 -19.78 -8.35 24.63
C ASP A 394 -20.87 -7.36 24.19
N ILE A 395 -22.08 -7.88 23.92
CA ILE A 395 -23.27 -7.07 23.68
C ILE A 395 -24.28 -7.43 24.78
N PHE A 396 -24.70 -6.43 25.53
CA PHE A 396 -25.64 -6.59 26.64
C PHE A 396 -26.95 -5.87 26.35
N THR A 397 -28.07 -6.46 26.73
CA THR A 397 -29.38 -5.81 26.63
C THR A 397 -29.57 -4.80 27.76
N ILE A 398 -30.04 -3.60 27.40
CA ILE A 398 -30.33 -2.54 28.34
C ILE A 398 -31.80 -2.11 28.32
N SER A 399 -32.29 -1.64 29.46
CA SER A 399 -33.64 -1.07 29.58
C SER A 399 -33.60 0.23 30.38
N PRO A 400 -34.37 1.27 29.98
CA PRO A 400 -34.39 2.53 30.72
C PRO A 400 -34.70 2.32 32.19
N LYS A 401 -33.93 2.98 33.06
CA LYS A 401 -34.10 2.97 34.50
C LYS A 401 -34.35 4.39 34.98
N GLU A 402 -35.24 4.55 35.95
CA GLU A 402 -35.48 5.85 36.56
C GLU A 402 -34.21 6.33 37.28
N SER A 403 -33.60 7.39 36.74
CA SER A 403 -32.39 7.97 37.30
C SER A 403 -32.72 8.88 38.48
N LYS A 404 -31.95 8.75 39.56
CA LYS A 404 -32.05 9.65 40.73
C LYS A 404 -31.42 11.01 40.49
N VAL A 405 -30.63 11.15 39.42
CA VAL A 405 -30.02 12.42 38.98
C VAL A 405 -30.63 12.77 37.63
N LYS A 406 -31.52 13.77 37.61
CA LYS A 406 -32.31 14.15 36.41
C LYS A 406 -31.46 14.35 35.14
N GLN A 407 -30.21 14.81 35.30
CA GLN A 407 -29.28 15.08 34.20
C GLN A 407 -28.53 13.84 33.70
N VAL A 408 -28.71 12.66 34.30
CA VAL A 408 -28.00 11.43 33.94
C VAL A 408 -29.03 10.40 33.46
N LYS A 409 -28.86 9.85 32.25
CA LYS A 409 -29.67 8.71 31.80
C LYS A 409 -29.10 7.42 32.39
N GLU A 410 -29.95 6.62 32.99
CA GLU A 410 -29.56 5.33 33.55
C GLU A 410 -30.29 4.21 32.83
N TYR A 411 -29.58 3.09 32.68
CA TYR A 411 -30.13 1.87 32.13
C TYR A 411 -29.77 0.69 33.03
N SER A 412 -30.73 -0.20 33.24
CA SER A 412 -30.45 -1.52 33.81
C SER A 412 -29.81 -2.39 32.74
N VAL A 413 -28.75 -3.12 33.09
CA VAL A 413 -28.10 -4.09 32.19
C VAL A 413 -28.55 -5.49 32.60
N ALA A 414 -29.25 -6.20 31.71
CA ALA A 414 -29.94 -7.45 32.06
C ALA A 414 -28.97 -8.55 32.57
N GLU A 415 -27.78 -8.61 31.99
CA GLU A 415 -26.79 -9.67 32.21
C GLU A 415 -25.81 -9.36 33.34
N LEU A 416 -25.79 -8.13 33.87
CA LEU A 416 -24.81 -7.68 34.88
C LEU A 416 -25.44 -7.39 36.26
N GLY A 417 -26.68 -7.86 36.50
CA GLY A 417 -27.34 -7.76 37.80
C GLY A 417 -27.59 -6.31 38.24
N GLU A 418 -26.95 -5.88 39.32
CA GLU A 418 -27.14 -4.52 39.86
C GLU A 418 -26.36 -3.44 39.08
N VAL A 419 -25.42 -3.84 38.21
CA VAL A 419 -24.61 -2.90 37.42
C VAL A 419 -25.52 -2.15 36.46
N VAL A 420 -25.54 -0.83 36.61
CA VAL A 420 -26.21 0.07 35.66
C VAL A 420 -25.22 0.58 34.62
N TYR A 421 -25.76 0.98 33.47
CA TYR A 421 -25.04 1.73 32.45
C TYR A 421 -25.54 3.18 32.42
N THR A 422 -24.60 4.12 32.35
CA THR A 422 -24.89 5.51 31.97
C THR A 422 -23.96 5.92 30.83
N PRO A 423 -24.47 6.48 29.73
CA PRO A 423 -23.61 7.08 28.71
C PRO A 423 -22.78 8.20 29.36
N ASN A 424 -21.57 8.43 28.85
CA ASN A 424 -20.72 9.55 29.29
C ASN A 424 -21.20 10.89 28.70
N MET A 425 -22.49 11.20 28.89
CA MET A 425 -23.21 12.36 28.38
C MET A 425 -24.27 12.75 29.41
N VAL A 426 -24.58 14.06 29.49
CA VAL A 426 -25.57 14.57 30.44
C VAL A 426 -26.75 15.22 29.73
N VAL A 427 -27.97 14.90 30.18
CA VAL A 427 -29.22 15.46 29.67
C VAL A 427 -29.33 16.93 30.08
N LYS A 428 -29.23 17.82 29.10
CA LYS A 428 -29.32 19.27 29.27
C LYS A 428 -29.99 19.90 28.07
N ASP A 429 -30.65 21.03 28.29
CA ASP A 429 -31.08 21.88 27.18
C ASP A 429 -29.85 22.55 26.55
N ARG A 430 -29.56 22.17 25.30
CA ARG A 430 -28.46 22.69 24.50
C ARG A 430 -28.95 23.43 23.26
N THR A 431 -30.25 23.71 23.17
CA THR A 431 -30.88 24.29 21.97
C THR A 431 -30.16 25.57 21.53
N ASP A 432 -29.95 26.51 22.46
CA ASP A 432 -29.24 27.78 22.17
C ASP A 432 -27.79 27.56 21.70
N LEU A 433 -27.06 26.61 22.31
CA LEU A 433 -25.67 26.31 21.95
C LEU A 433 -25.59 25.65 20.56
N ILE A 434 -26.48 24.68 20.31
CA ILE A 434 -26.59 23.98 19.02
C ILE A 434 -26.94 25.00 17.93
N SER A 435 -27.98 25.82 18.11
CA SER A 435 -28.36 26.87 17.16
C SER A 435 -27.25 27.91 16.94
N ALA A 436 -26.52 28.28 18.00
CA ALA A 436 -25.38 29.17 17.86
C ALA A 436 -24.27 28.55 17.00
N ILE A 437 -23.93 27.28 17.19
CA ILE A 437 -22.94 26.55 16.39
C ILE A 437 -23.41 26.39 14.94
N GLU A 438 -24.67 25.97 14.74
CA GLU A 438 -25.28 25.86 13.41
C GLU A 438 -25.20 27.18 12.65
N SER A 439 -25.49 28.30 13.30
CA SER A 439 -25.41 29.63 12.67
C SER A 439 -24.00 29.96 12.16
N LYS A 440 -22.94 29.35 12.72
CA LYS A 440 -21.56 29.51 12.28
C LYS A 440 -21.18 28.58 11.11
N LEU A 441 -21.73 27.37 11.10
CA LEU A 441 -21.43 26.35 10.09
C LEU A 441 -22.31 26.49 8.84
N SER A 442 -23.59 26.80 9.02
CA SER A 442 -24.60 26.87 7.95
C SER A 442 -24.26 27.85 6.82
N PRO A 443 -23.55 28.97 6.99
CA PRO A 443 -23.21 29.85 5.87
C PRO A 443 -22.06 29.34 4.98
N VAL A 444 -21.33 28.30 5.40
CA VAL A 444 -20.16 27.79 4.65
C VAL A 444 -20.61 26.81 3.57
N GLU A 445 -20.35 27.15 2.31
CA GLU A 445 -20.57 26.27 1.16
C GLU A 445 -19.26 25.60 0.72
N LEU A 446 -19.32 24.44 0.08
CA LEU A 446 -18.12 23.72 -0.36
C LEU A 446 -17.29 24.57 -1.34
N GLN A 447 -17.96 25.26 -2.28
CA GLN A 447 -17.34 26.15 -3.25
C GLN A 447 -17.34 27.61 -2.77
N SER A 448 -16.70 27.89 -1.63
CA SER A 448 -16.70 29.21 -1.00
C SER A 448 -15.31 29.69 -0.57
N ASP A 449 -15.16 31.00 -0.38
CA ASP A 449 -13.89 31.61 0.07
C ASP A 449 -13.35 31.04 1.39
N PRO A 450 -14.17 30.75 2.42
CA PRO A 450 -13.70 30.05 3.61
C PRO A 450 -12.98 28.73 3.31
N ILE A 451 -13.52 27.90 2.41
CA ILE A 451 -12.89 26.62 2.02
C ILE A 451 -11.62 26.86 1.19
N TYR A 452 -11.67 27.78 0.23
CA TYR A 452 -10.52 28.12 -0.62
C TYR A 452 -9.34 28.62 0.21
N GLN A 453 -9.57 29.52 1.16
CA GLN A 453 -8.52 30.05 2.03
C GLN A 453 -7.97 28.97 2.96
N HIS A 454 -8.84 28.16 3.58
CA HIS A 454 -8.44 27.07 4.47
C HIS A 454 -7.53 26.05 3.78
N LEU A 455 -7.84 25.67 2.54
CA LEU A 455 -7.05 24.70 1.78
C LEU A 455 -5.90 25.33 0.97
N GLY A 456 -5.70 26.65 1.05
CA GLY A 456 -4.67 27.36 0.28
C GLY A 456 -4.91 27.35 -1.23
N ARG A 457 -6.16 27.20 -1.67
CA ARG A 457 -6.59 27.19 -3.09
C ARG A 457 -7.14 28.56 -3.48
N THR A 458 -6.28 29.57 -3.59
CA THR A 458 -6.67 30.95 -3.90
C THR A 458 -6.41 31.39 -5.35
N GLY A 459 -5.76 30.55 -6.15
CA GLY A 459 -5.48 30.82 -7.57
C GLY A 459 -6.66 30.56 -8.52
N GLY A 460 -6.45 30.79 -9.83
CA GLY A 460 -7.49 30.67 -10.85
C GLY A 460 -8.14 29.29 -10.97
N ASN A 461 -7.45 28.21 -10.57
CA ASN A 461 -7.97 26.84 -10.59
C ASN A 461 -8.72 26.42 -9.31
N LYS A 462 -9.04 27.36 -8.41
CA LYS A 462 -9.60 27.05 -7.07
C LYS A 462 -10.86 26.19 -7.11
N VAL A 463 -11.79 26.47 -8.03
CA VAL A 463 -13.05 25.72 -8.16
C VAL A 463 -12.80 24.26 -8.47
N ASN A 464 -11.98 23.98 -9.49
CA ASN A 464 -11.65 22.62 -9.91
C ASN A 464 -10.84 21.87 -8.83
N ALA A 465 -9.94 22.57 -8.12
CA ALA A 465 -9.19 21.95 -7.03
C ALA A 465 -10.11 21.42 -5.91
N ILE A 466 -11.25 22.07 -5.66
CA ILE A 466 -12.27 21.57 -4.72
C ILE A 466 -13.12 20.46 -5.36
N LYS A 467 -13.49 20.57 -6.64
CA LYS A 467 -14.21 19.49 -7.36
C LYS A 467 -13.40 18.20 -7.42
N ASP A 468 -12.08 18.29 -7.53
CA ASP A 468 -11.16 17.16 -7.52
C ASP A 468 -11.15 16.39 -6.17
N LEU A 469 -11.81 16.89 -5.12
CA LEU A 469 -12.02 16.16 -3.86
C LEU A 469 -13.22 15.20 -3.91
N TYR A 470 -14.18 15.42 -4.82
CA TYR A 470 -15.42 14.63 -4.94
C TYR A 470 -16.20 14.52 -3.61
N LEU A 471 -16.31 15.65 -2.90
CA LEU A 471 -17.01 15.73 -1.62
C LEU A 471 -18.40 16.38 -1.73
N GLU A 472 -18.86 16.77 -2.91
CA GLU A 472 -20.12 17.53 -3.10
C GLU A 472 -21.33 16.85 -2.46
N GLU A 473 -21.57 15.57 -2.75
CA GLU A 473 -22.72 14.82 -2.24
C GLU A 473 -22.63 14.60 -0.72
N SER A 474 -21.42 14.32 -0.23
CA SER A 474 -21.19 14.10 1.21
C SER A 474 -21.29 15.39 2.01
N PHE A 475 -20.76 16.50 1.47
CA PHE A 475 -20.85 17.82 2.08
C PHE A 475 -22.30 18.30 2.10
N LYS A 476 -23.03 18.10 1.00
CA LYS A 476 -24.47 18.37 0.96
C LYS A 476 -25.22 17.54 2.01
N TYR A 477 -24.93 16.25 2.12
CA TYR A 477 -25.56 15.39 3.14
C TYR A 477 -25.29 15.89 4.56
N VAL A 478 -24.05 16.27 4.89
CA VAL A 478 -23.70 16.83 6.20
C VAL A 478 -24.43 18.16 6.45
N LYS A 479 -24.54 19.01 5.42
CA LYS A 479 -25.25 20.30 5.50
C LYS A 479 -26.75 20.14 5.69
N ASP A 480 -27.38 19.24 4.94
CA ASP A 480 -28.81 18.98 5.01
C ASP A 480 -29.19 18.34 6.37
N ASN A 481 -28.25 17.66 7.04
CA ASN A 481 -28.44 17.03 8.35
C ASN A 481 -27.65 17.73 9.48
N LEU A 482 -27.29 19.00 9.29
CA LEU A 482 -26.33 19.70 10.17
C LEU A 482 -26.76 19.68 11.64
N THR A 483 -28.04 19.83 11.93
CA THR A 483 -28.58 19.78 13.30
C THR A 483 -28.27 18.47 14.01
N GLN A 484 -28.40 17.35 13.31
CA GLN A 484 -28.07 16.04 13.87
C GLN A 484 -26.58 15.91 14.17
N PHE A 485 -25.72 16.31 13.23
CA PHE A 485 -24.26 16.27 13.39
C PHE A 485 -23.77 17.19 14.52
N VAL A 486 -24.33 18.41 14.62
CA VAL A 486 -23.98 19.37 15.67
C VAL A 486 -24.48 18.88 17.04
N THR A 487 -25.67 18.31 17.12
CA THR A 487 -26.19 17.72 18.37
C THR A 487 -25.25 16.63 18.89
N LYS A 488 -24.92 15.65 18.05
CA LYS A 488 -23.96 14.58 18.38
C LYS A 488 -22.60 15.14 18.78
N LEU A 489 -22.08 16.14 18.06
CA LEU A 489 -20.80 16.77 18.41
C LEU A 489 -20.84 17.43 19.80
N VAL A 490 -21.87 18.23 20.09
CA VAL A 490 -22.01 18.94 21.36
C VAL A 490 -22.15 17.97 22.53
N GLU A 491 -22.97 16.92 22.37
CA GLU A 491 -23.18 15.92 23.41
C GLU A 491 -21.92 15.10 23.71
N ASN A 492 -21.08 14.81 22.71
CA ASN A 492 -19.80 14.11 22.92
C ASN A 492 -18.66 15.03 23.39
N GLU A 493 -18.80 16.36 23.39
CA GLU A 493 -17.76 17.28 23.86
C GLU A 493 -18.05 17.84 25.27
N ASP A 494 -19.33 17.93 25.66
CA ASP A 494 -19.76 18.63 26.87
C ASP A 494 -20.21 17.67 27.98
N HIS A 495 -19.23 17.11 28.71
CA HIS A 495 -19.44 16.12 29.78
C HIS A 495 -19.67 16.72 31.19
N GLN A 496 -19.63 18.04 31.35
CA GLN A 496 -19.70 18.66 32.68
C GLN A 496 -21.15 18.88 33.13
N LEU A 497 -21.44 18.85 34.43
CA LEU A 497 -22.76 19.18 34.99
C LEU A 497 -23.03 20.70 35.04
N ASN A 498 -22.00 21.54 35.01
CA ASN A 498 -22.15 23.01 35.12
C ASN A 498 -22.53 23.67 33.77
N THR A 499 -23.15 24.86 33.83
CA THR A 499 -23.65 25.64 32.68
C THR A 499 -22.79 26.87 32.41
N ASP A 500 -21.46 26.73 32.47
CA ASP A 500 -20.55 27.87 32.34
C ASP A 500 -20.63 28.52 30.93
N GLU A 501 -21.07 29.79 30.90
CA GLU A 501 -21.15 30.61 29.69
C GLU A 501 -19.77 30.89 29.06
N ALA A 502 -18.68 30.85 29.83
CA ALA A 502 -17.33 30.97 29.27
C ALA A 502 -16.95 29.72 28.47
N ALA A 503 -17.27 28.52 28.97
CA ALA A 503 -17.03 27.26 28.27
C ALA A 503 -17.83 27.15 26.97
N LYS A 504 -19.13 27.50 26.99
CA LYS A 504 -19.97 27.55 25.78
C LYS A 504 -19.39 28.49 24.72
N ARG A 505 -18.99 29.71 25.12
CA ARG A 505 -18.35 30.67 24.21
C ARG A 505 -17.02 30.18 23.66
N ALA A 506 -16.22 29.48 24.45
CA ALA A 506 -14.96 28.89 23.98
C ALA A 506 -15.20 27.80 22.94
N LEU A 507 -16.19 26.93 23.13
CA LEU A 507 -16.57 25.90 22.15
C LEU A 507 -17.07 26.52 20.85
N ILE A 508 -18.02 27.47 20.94
CA ILE A 508 -18.53 28.22 19.76
C ILE A 508 -17.37 28.88 19.01
N LYS A 509 -16.47 29.55 19.74
CA LYS A 509 -15.30 30.21 19.14
C LYS A 509 -14.38 29.21 18.44
N LYS A 510 -14.08 28.08 19.08
CA LYS A 510 -13.23 27.03 18.49
C LYS A 510 -13.83 26.49 17.19
N ILE A 511 -15.15 26.30 17.15
CA ILE A 511 -15.85 25.87 15.92
C ILE A 511 -15.85 26.99 14.87
N ASP A 512 -16.17 28.24 15.23
CA ASP A 512 -16.17 29.36 14.28
C ASP A 512 -14.78 29.58 13.64
N ASP A 513 -13.72 29.49 14.45
CA ASP A 513 -12.33 29.60 14.01
C ASP A 513 -11.91 28.44 13.08
N ASN A 514 -12.59 27.28 13.13
CA ASN A 514 -12.24 26.06 12.39
C ASN A 514 -13.37 25.49 11.51
N LYS A 515 -14.42 26.28 11.21
CA LYS A 515 -15.66 25.82 10.56
C LYS A 515 -15.46 25.09 9.23
N ALA A 516 -14.50 25.55 8.42
CA ALA A 516 -14.12 24.88 7.18
C ALA A 516 -13.56 23.47 7.43
N ALA A 517 -12.62 23.34 8.38
CA ALA A 517 -12.02 22.07 8.74
C ALA A 517 -13.06 21.09 9.32
N VAL A 518 -13.95 21.56 10.19
CA VAL A 518 -15.00 20.72 10.81
C VAL A 518 -15.92 20.13 9.74
N LEU A 519 -16.44 20.96 8.83
CA LEU A 519 -17.35 20.50 7.76
C LEU A 519 -16.65 19.54 6.79
N LEU A 520 -15.39 19.82 6.41
CA LEU A 520 -14.61 18.94 5.55
C LEU A 520 -14.29 17.60 6.23
N GLY A 521 -13.95 17.62 7.53
CA GLY A 521 -13.69 16.42 8.32
C GLY A 521 -14.91 15.51 8.41
N MET A 522 -16.08 16.08 8.72
CA MET A 522 -17.36 15.35 8.73
C MET A 522 -17.69 14.79 7.34
N SER A 523 -17.52 15.59 6.29
CA SER A 523 -17.82 15.18 4.91
C SER A 523 -16.93 14.04 4.43
N TYR A 524 -15.63 14.08 4.76
CA TYR A 524 -14.68 13.03 4.39
C TYR A 524 -14.99 11.72 5.12
N LEU A 525 -15.20 11.77 6.44
CA LEU A 525 -15.51 10.57 7.22
C LEU A 525 -16.85 9.95 6.84
N ASN A 526 -17.89 10.79 6.61
CA ASN A 526 -19.20 10.31 6.13
C ASN A 526 -19.11 9.61 4.76
N ARG A 527 -18.17 10.03 3.90
CA ARG A 527 -17.99 9.46 2.56
C ARG A 527 -17.26 8.12 2.58
N TYR A 528 -16.18 8.01 3.35
CA TYR A 528 -15.24 6.88 3.22
C TYR A 528 -15.27 5.87 4.39
N TYR A 529 -15.97 6.16 5.48
CA TYR A 529 -15.98 5.32 6.68
C TYR A 529 -17.36 4.76 7.02
N GLY A 530 -18.27 4.72 6.05
CA GLY A 530 -19.53 3.96 6.10
C GLY A 530 -19.35 2.45 5.88
N VAL A 531 -18.20 1.91 6.27
CA VAL A 531 -17.82 0.51 6.04
C VAL A 531 -18.71 -0.41 6.84
N LYS A 532 -19.27 -1.42 6.17
CA LYS A 532 -20.12 -2.45 6.77
C LYS A 532 -19.29 -3.65 7.20
N PHE A 533 -19.60 -4.16 8.39
CA PHE A 533 -19.08 -5.41 8.92
C PHE A 533 -20.28 -6.25 9.37
N ASP A 534 -20.72 -7.16 8.51
CA ASP A 534 -22.05 -7.78 8.61
C ASP A 534 -23.13 -6.70 8.78
N ASP A 535 -23.87 -6.75 9.88
CA ASP A 535 -24.96 -5.82 10.17
C ASP A 535 -24.50 -4.54 10.89
N PHE A 536 -23.20 -4.39 11.19
CA PHE A 536 -22.64 -3.20 11.82
C PHE A 536 -22.12 -2.19 10.79
N ASN A 537 -22.38 -0.90 11.02
CA ASN A 537 -21.78 0.20 10.25
C ASN A 537 -20.95 1.10 11.17
N ILE A 538 -19.64 1.22 10.90
CA ILE A 538 -18.73 1.94 11.79
C ILE A 538 -18.73 3.47 11.59
N LYS A 539 -19.57 4.02 10.70
CA LYS A 539 -19.60 5.46 10.40
C LYS A 539 -19.76 6.33 11.65
N GLU A 540 -20.72 5.97 12.49
CA GLU A 540 -21.04 6.70 13.73
C GLU A 540 -19.84 6.68 14.69
N LEU A 541 -19.16 5.54 14.80
CA LEU A 541 -17.95 5.42 15.61
C LEU A 541 -16.84 6.33 15.08
N MET A 542 -16.63 6.32 13.76
CA MET A 542 -15.59 7.13 13.13
C MET A 542 -15.88 8.63 13.19
N LEU A 543 -17.15 9.06 13.25
CA LEU A 543 -17.50 10.47 13.37
C LEU A 543 -17.49 10.98 14.82
N PHE A 544 -18.00 10.19 15.77
CA PHE A 544 -18.35 10.69 17.11
C PHE A 544 -17.80 9.87 18.28
N LYS A 545 -17.17 8.71 18.03
CA LYS A 545 -16.50 7.89 19.04
C LYS A 545 -15.06 7.51 18.62
N PRO A 546 -14.17 8.49 18.32
CA PRO A 546 -12.77 8.19 18.03
C PRO A 546 -12.05 7.50 19.20
N ASP A 547 -12.64 7.58 20.41
CA ASP A 547 -12.20 6.92 21.63
C ASP A 547 -12.59 5.43 21.74
N PHE A 548 -13.40 4.91 20.82
CA PHE A 548 -13.80 3.51 20.75
C PHE A 548 -12.60 2.54 20.81
N TYR A 549 -11.45 2.95 20.28
CA TYR A 549 -10.22 2.16 20.23
C TYR A 549 -9.28 2.41 21.43
N GLY A 550 -9.79 2.99 22.52
CA GLY A 550 -9.08 3.14 23.80
C GLY A 550 -8.21 4.39 23.94
N LYS A 551 -8.32 5.36 23.02
CA LYS A 551 -7.60 6.64 23.09
C LYS A 551 -8.54 7.75 23.54
N ASN A 552 -8.14 8.53 24.54
CA ASN A 552 -8.92 9.71 24.95
C ASN A 552 -8.70 10.84 23.93
N VAL A 553 -9.66 11.02 23.01
CA VAL A 553 -9.58 11.92 21.87
C VAL A 553 -10.82 12.81 21.85
N SER A 554 -10.65 14.14 21.81
CA SER A 554 -11.76 15.07 21.55
C SER A 554 -12.28 14.87 20.13
N VAL A 555 -13.59 14.70 20.00
CA VAL A 555 -14.31 14.58 18.71
C VAL A 555 -14.06 15.81 17.85
N LEU A 556 -14.17 17.01 18.43
CA LEU A 556 -13.94 18.26 17.71
C LEU A 556 -12.50 18.38 17.22
N ASP A 557 -11.50 18.07 18.06
CA ASP A 557 -10.10 18.11 17.63
C ASP A 557 -9.79 17.06 16.57
N PHE A 558 -10.42 15.88 16.65
CA PHE A 558 -10.32 14.85 15.64
C PHE A 558 -10.87 15.33 14.28
N LEU A 559 -12.08 15.87 14.26
CA LEU A 559 -12.71 16.41 13.03
C LEU A 559 -11.89 17.55 12.42
N ILE A 560 -11.42 18.50 13.25
CA ILE A 560 -10.53 19.58 12.81
C ILE A 560 -9.27 19.01 12.18
N LYS A 561 -8.64 18.01 12.82
CA LYS A 561 -7.42 17.39 12.30
C LYS A 561 -7.66 16.70 10.96
N VAL A 562 -8.75 15.94 10.82
CA VAL A 562 -9.11 15.28 9.55
C VAL A 562 -9.30 16.33 8.45
N GLY A 563 -10.10 17.37 8.67
CA GLY A 563 -10.35 18.40 7.66
C GLY A 563 -9.28 19.49 7.55
N SER A 564 -8.14 19.40 8.26
CA SER A 564 -7.18 20.50 8.38
C SER A 564 -6.42 20.84 7.09
N LYS A 565 -6.24 19.87 6.17
CA LYS A 565 -5.45 20.03 4.94
C LYS A 565 -6.02 19.16 3.83
N GLU A 566 -5.81 19.58 2.59
CA GLU A 566 -6.29 18.86 1.39
C GLU A 566 -5.78 17.42 1.31
N SER A 567 -4.51 17.19 1.65
CA SER A 567 -3.90 15.85 1.61
C SER A 567 -4.57 14.83 2.54
N ASN A 568 -5.26 15.31 3.58
CA ASN A 568 -5.94 14.46 4.56
C ASN A 568 -7.33 14.02 4.09
N ILE A 569 -7.90 14.71 3.10
CA ILE A 569 -9.28 14.53 2.66
C ILE A 569 -9.39 14.13 1.17
N LYS A 570 -8.28 13.74 0.56
CA LYS A 570 -8.20 13.33 -0.84
C LYS A 570 -8.56 11.86 -1.02
N GLY A 571 -9.42 11.57 -2.00
CA GLY A 571 -9.86 10.21 -2.33
C GLY A 571 -8.76 9.31 -2.91
N ASP A 572 -7.81 9.90 -3.63
CA ASP A 572 -6.68 9.19 -4.24
C ASP A 572 -5.54 8.90 -3.26
N ARG A 573 -5.70 9.34 -2.00
CA ARG A 573 -4.75 9.20 -0.88
C ARG A 573 -5.38 8.57 0.35
N THR A 574 -6.46 7.80 0.21
CA THR A 574 -7.19 7.25 1.37
C THR A 574 -6.32 6.44 2.34
N LEU A 575 -5.32 5.71 1.84
CA LEU A 575 -4.39 4.94 2.68
C LEU A 575 -3.43 5.85 3.44
N GLU A 576 -2.77 6.77 2.74
CA GLU A 576 -1.82 7.71 3.33
C GLU A 576 -2.53 8.66 4.30
N ALA A 577 -3.70 9.16 3.92
CA ALA A 577 -4.53 10.03 4.74
C ALA A 577 -4.94 9.34 6.04
N TYR A 578 -5.35 8.06 5.98
CA TYR A 578 -5.62 7.27 7.18
C TYR A 578 -4.37 7.20 8.07
N ARG A 579 -3.24 6.73 7.53
CA ARG A 579 -1.98 6.54 8.28
C ARG A 579 -1.50 7.84 8.95
N GLU A 580 -1.48 8.93 8.19
CA GLU A 580 -0.92 10.22 8.63
C GLU A 580 -1.86 10.98 9.57
N THR A 581 -3.18 10.82 9.41
CA THR A 581 -4.16 11.70 10.05
C THR A 581 -4.99 11.01 11.13
N ILE A 582 -5.44 9.78 10.87
CA ILE A 582 -6.40 9.05 11.71
C ILE A 582 -5.71 7.99 12.56
N GLY A 583 -4.86 7.14 11.96
CA GLY A 583 -4.32 5.95 12.62
C GLY A 583 -3.51 6.25 13.88
N GLY A 584 -2.67 7.30 13.84
CA GLY A 584 -1.94 7.77 15.02
C GLY A 584 -2.81 8.39 16.12
N VAL A 585 -4.04 8.80 15.82
CA VAL A 585 -4.98 9.37 16.79
C VAL A 585 -5.74 8.27 17.52
N ILE A 586 -6.26 7.30 16.77
CA ILE A 586 -7.08 6.22 17.33
C ILE A 586 -6.25 5.00 17.79
N GLY A 587 -4.97 4.91 17.41
CA GLY A 587 -4.03 3.90 17.89
C GLY A 587 -3.85 2.68 16.98
N ILE A 588 -4.42 2.68 15.77
CA ILE A 588 -4.23 1.63 14.75
C ILE A 588 -3.59 2.29 13.52
N GLY A 589 -2.30 2.05 13.30
CA GLY A 589 -1.50 2.89 12.39
C GLY A 589 -1.77 2.73 10.90
N GLU A 590 -2.33 1.60 10.46
CA GLU A 590 -2.49 1.26 9.03
C GLU A 590 -3.95 0.92 8.70
N LEU A 591 -4.43 1.36 7.53
CA LEU A 591 -5.83 1.16 7.12
C LEU A 591 -6.19 -0.33 7.05
N ASN A 592 -5.32 -1.18 6.48
CA ASN A 592 -5.62 -2.60 6.36
C ASN A 592 -5.68 -3.28 7.73
N SER A 593 -4.79 -2.91 8.65
CA SER A 593 -4.83 -3.39 10.03
C SER A 593 -6.10 -2.93 10.76
N PHE A 594 -6.62 -1.75 10.40
CA PHE A 594 -7.87 -1.25 10.92
C PHE A 594 -9.10 -1.99 10.38
N LEU A 595 -9.13 -2.29 9.08
CA LEU A 595 -10.19 -3.11 8.49
C LEU A 595 -10.15 -4.53 9.06
N ASP A 596 -8.96 -5.13 9.17
CA ASP A 596 -8.75 -6.44 9.79
C ASP A 596 -9.17 -6.47 11.26
N TYR A 597 -8.83 -5.44 12.02
CA TYR A 597 -9.27 -5.29 13.42
C TYR A 597 -10.79 -5.31 13.53
N ASN A 598 -11.46 -4.49 12.72
CA ASN A 598 -12.91 -4.37 12.76
C ASN A 598 -13.61 -5.60 12.20
N MET A 599 -13.04 -6.30 11.22
CA MET A 599 -13.54 -7.58 10.73
C MET A 599 -13.60 -8.60 11.87
N HIS A 600 -12.48 -8.83 12.56
CA HIS A 600 -12.45 -9.77 13.69
C HIS A 600 -13.33 -9.34 14.86
N LEU A 601 -13.49 -8.02 15.07
CA LEU A 601 -14.35 -7.52 16.12
C LEU A 601 -15.83 -7.69 15.78
N PHE A 602 -16.23 -7.43 14.53
CA PHE A 602 -17.63 -7.28 14.16
C PHE A 602 -18.25 -8.49 13.46
N THR A 603 -17.45 -9.32 12.79
CA THR A 603 -17.92 -10.47 12.00
C THR A 603 -17.34 -11.79 12.50
N SER A 604 -17.77 -12.89 11.87
CA SER A 604 -17.17 -14.23 12.05
C SER A 604 -16.14 -14.56 10.97
N ASP A 605 -15.84 -13.61 10.08
CA ASP A 605 -14.90 -13.82 8.98
C ASP A 605 -13.46 -13.84 9.53
N THR A 606 -12.62 -14.70 8.96
CA THR A 606 -11.20 -14.85 9.34
C THR A 606 -10.23 -14.48 8.22
N ASP A 607 -10.76 -14.24 7.01
CA ASP A 607 -10.02 -13.86 5.83
C ASP A 607 -10.55 -12.53 5.30
N LEU A 608 -9.64 -11.56 5.16
CA LEU A 608 -9.98 -10.20 4.78
C LEU A 608 -10.49 -10.09 3.34
N ASN A 609 -10.09 -11.01 2.46
CA ASN A 609 -10.59 -11.04 1.09
C ASN A 609 -12.03 -11.54 1.04
N ASP A 610 -12.34 -12.62 1.76
CA ASP A 610 -13.71 -13.15 1.88
C ASP A 610 -14.66 -12.11 2.47
N TRP A 611 -14.24 -11.45 3.54
CA TRP A 611 -14.99 -10.32 4.10
C TRP A 611 -15.17 -9.19 3.08
N PHE A 612 -14.11 -8.79 2.36
CA PHE A 612 -14.21 -7.70 1.39
C PHE A 612 -15.20 -8.01 0.27
N ILE A 613 -15.20 -9.24 -0.26
CA ILE A 613 -16.17 -9.68 -1.27
C ILE A 613 -17.59 -9.61 -0.70
N LYS A 614 -17.79 -10.08 0.53
CA LYS A 614 -19.09 -10.08 1.21
C LYS A 614 -19.58 -8.65 1.51
N ALA A 615 -18.70 -7.77 1.96
CA ALA A 615 -18.99 -6.39 2.34
C ALA A 615 -19.31 -5.50 1.13
N THR A 616 -18.79 -5.85 -0.07
CA THR A 616 -18.99 -5.07 -1.31
C THR A 616 -20.07 -5.65 -2.23
N LYS A 617 -20.63 -6.83 -1.92
CA LYS A 617 -21.47 -7.64 -2.83
C LYS A 617 -22.69 -6.94 -3.43
N ASP A 618 -23.25 -5.94 -2.75
CA ASP A 618 -24.46 -5.23 -3.19
C ASP A 618 -24.14 -4.32 -4.40
N ASN A 619 -22.91 -3.84 -4.49
CA ASN A 619 -22.46 -2.87 -5.48
C ASN A 619 -21.27 -3.36 -6.33
N VAL A 620 -20.57 -4.42 -5.94
CA VAL A 620 -19.38 -4.90 -6.64
C VAL A 620 -19.50 -6.39 -6.95
N TYR A 621 -19.42 -6.73 -8.23
CA TYR A 621 -19.27 -8.11 -8.67
C TYR A 621 -17.78 -8.45 -8.87
N ILE A 622 -17.22 -9.29 -8.00
CA ILE A 622 -15.81 -9.67 -8.03
C ILE A 622 -15.67 -11.05 -8.70
N VAL A 623 -14.75 -11.16 -9.66
CA VAL A 623 -14.43 -12.40 -10.37
C VAL A 623 -12.96 -12.73 -10.16
N GLU A 624 -12.70 -13.86 -9.50
CA GLU A 624 -11.37 -14.43 -9.27
C GLU A 624 -11.26 -15.71 -10.12
N PRO A 625 -10.97 -15.62 -11.44
CA PRO A 625 -10.90 -16.81 -12.29
C PRO A 625 -9.78 -17.76 -11.84
N LYS A 626 -10.11 -19.05 -11.74
CA LYS A 626 -9.14 -20.07 -11.34
C LYS A 626 -8.09 -20.27 -12.44
N THR A 627 -6.82 -20.22 -12.05
CA THR A 627 -5.70 -20.63 -12.91
C THR A 627 -5.75 -22.13 -13.19
N THR A 628 -5.40 -22.50 -14.42
CA THR A 628 -5.18 -23.89 -14.85
C THR A 628 -3.76 -24.36 -14.59
N THR A 629 -2.87 -23.48 -14.10
CA THR A 629 -1.47 -23.81 -13.78
C THR A 629 -1.35 -24.25 -12.32
N PRO A 630 -1.11 -25.54 -12.03
CA PRO A 630 -1.17 -26.07 -10.66
C PRO A 630 -0.22 -25.36 -9.69
N GLU A 631 0.96 -24.99 -10.16
CA GLU A 631 2.01 -24.32 -9.37
C GLU A 631 1.62 -22.89 -8.94
N PHE A 632 0.64 -22.30 -9.64
CA PHE A 632 0.15 -20.95 -9.39
C PHE A 632 -1.16 -20.94 -8.57
N ALA A 633 -1.83 -22.09 -8.41
CA ALA A 633 -3.14 -22.18 -7.76
C ALA A 633 -3.19 -21.60 -6.33
N ASN A 634 -2.11 -21.76 -5.56
CA ASN A 634 -1.98 -21.27 -4.18
C ASN A 634 -1.20 -19.95 -4.07
N LYS A 635 -1.01 -19.22 -5.17
CA LYS A 635 -0.30 -17.93 -5.19
C LYS A 635 -1.28 -16.78 -5.04
N LYS A 636 -0.79 -15.61 -4.62
CA LYS A 636 -1.63 -14.41 -4.50
C LYS A 636 -2.30 -14.08 -5.83
N HIS A 637 -3.60 -13.91 -5.79
CA HIS A 637 -4.43 -13.58 -6.96
C HIS A 637 -5.81 -13.05 -6.57
N ARG A 638 -6.13 -13.06 -5.26
CA ARG A 638 -7.44 -12.66 -4.79
C ARG A 638 -7.58 -11.14 -4.83
N ALA A 639 -8.81 -10.66 -4.94
CA ALA A 639 -9.11 -9.26 -5.20
C ALA A 639 -8.48 -8.30 -4.19
N TYR A 640 -8.68 -8.55 -2.90
CA TYR A 640 -8.10 -7.74 -1.82
C TYR A 640 -6.57 -7.81 -1.79
N GLU A 641 -5.97 -8.98 -2.05
CA GLU A 641 -4.52 -9.10 -2.17
C GLU A 641 -3.97 -8.24 -3.33
N GLY A 642 -4.66 -8.25 -4.48
CA GLY A 642 -4.34 -7.44 -5.63
C GLY A 642 -4.60 -5.94 -5.42
N LEU A 643 -5.56 -5.58 -4.57
CA LEU A 643 -5.84 -4.19 -4.17
C LEU A 643 -4.80 -3.66 -3.17
N ASN A 644 -4.28 -4.51 -2.28
CA ASN A 644 -3.46 -4.11 -1.15
C ASN A 644 -2.01 -3.74 -1.54
N ASN A 645 -1.85 -2.61 -2.23
CA ASN A 645 -0.57 -1.99 -2.61
C ASN A 645 -0.75 -0.47 -2.86
N ASP A 646 0.33 0.23 -3.17
CA ASP A 646 0.36 1.67 -3.38
C ASP A 646 -0.30 2.15 -4.69
N MET A 647 -0.61 1.25 -5.63
CA MET A 647 -1.27 1.60 -6.89
C MET A 647 -2.79 1.39 -6.83
N HIS A 648 -3.23 0.28 -6.26
CA HIS A 648 -4.63 -0.14 -6.22
C HIS A 648 -5.30 0.16 -4.89
N GLY A 649 -4.54 0.35 -3.80
CA GLY A 649 -5.08 0.46 -2.44
C GLY A 649 -6.08 1.60 -2.30
N LYS A 650 -5.89 2.70 -3.04
CA LYS A 650 -6.81 3.83 -3.10
C LYS A 650 -8.24 3.49 -3.51
N MET A 651 -8.48 2.32 -4.13
CA MET A 651 -9.82 1.83 -4.48
C MET A 651 -10.56 1.19 -3.29
N ILE A 652 -9.86 0.77 -2.22
CA ILE A 652 -10.45 -0.04 -1.13
C ILE A 652 -11.59 0.70 -0.43
N LEU A 653 -11.36 1.90 0.11
CA LEU A 653 -12.42 2.66 0.79
C LEU A 653 -13.56 3.07 -0.15
N PRO A 654 -13.30 3.59 -1.37
CA PRO A 654 -14.36 3.84 -2.35
C PRO A 654 -15.23 2.62 -2.64
N LEU A 655 -14.64 1.45 -2.90
CA LEU A 655 -15.39 0.21 -3.20
C LEU A 655 -16.26 -0.25 -2.01
N LEU A 656 -15.78 -0.05 -0.77
CA LEU A 656 -16.54 -0.35 0.45
C LEU A 656 -17.70 0.62 0.73
N ASN A 657 -17.77 1.75 0.02
CA ASN A 657 -18.72 2.84 0.29
C ASN A 657 -19.51 3.29 -0.94
N LEU A 658 -19.59 2.46 -1.98
CA LEU A 658 -20.46 2.72 -3.12
C LEU A 658 -21.92 2.79 -2.67
N LYS A 659 -22.70 3.65 -3.33
CA LYS A 659 -24.15 3.79 -3.09
C LYS A 659 -24.91 3.46 -4.35
N ASP A 660 -24.66 4.24 -5.41
CA ASP A 660 -25.41 4.17 -6.65
C ASP A 660 -24.60 3.48 -7.77
N ALA A 661 -23.27 3.41 -7.65
CA ALA A 661 -22.44 2.75 -8.66
C ALA A 661 -22.46 1.22 -8.51
N HIS A 662 -22.47 0.52 -9.65
CA HIS A 662 -22.37 -0.93 -9.71
C HIS A 662 -21.15 -1.33 -10.52
N MET A 663 -20.11 -1.75 -9.80
CA MET A 663 -18.81 -2.06 -10.36
C MET A 663 -18.65 -3.56 -10.56
N PHE A 664 -17.70 -3.93 -11.40
CA PHE A 664 -17.14 -5.26 -11.37
C PHE A 664 -15.63 -5.22 -11.48
N LEU A 665 -14.99 -6.20 -10.86
CA LEU A 665 -13.55 -6.34 -10.73
C LEU A 665 -13.14 -7.75 -11.14
N ILE A 666 -12.26 -7.87 -12.12
CA ILE A 666 -11.62 -9.15 -12.47
C ILE A 666 -10.20 -9.13 -11.89
N SER A 667 -9.92 -10.08 -11.00
CA SER A 667 -8.62 -10.19 -10.33
C SER A 667 -7.90 -11.46 -10.76
N THR A 668 -6.73 -11.31 -11.38
CA THR A 668 -5.86 -12.44 -11.75
C THR A 668 -4.53 -12.34 -11.00
N TYR A 669 -3.64 -13.32 -11.15
CA TYR A 669 -2.28 -13.21 -10.60
C TYR A 669 -1.41 -12.14 -11.29
N ASN A 670 -1.85 -11.59 -12.44
CA ASN A 670 -1.08 -10.64 -13.25
C ASN A 670 -1.75 -9.27 -13.39
N THR A 671 -3.08 -9.20 -13.39
CA THR A 671 -3.87 -8.02 -13.76
C THR A 671 -5.01 -7.75 -12.78
N MET A 672 -5.42 -6.49 -12.71
CA MET A 672 -6.61 -6.03 -11.99
C MET A 672 -7.46 -5.20 -12.96
N ALA A 673 -8.59 -5.74 -13.40
CA ALA A 673 -9.46 -5.09 -14.39
C ALA A 673 -10.72 -4.49 -13.77
N TYR A 674 -10.99 -3.22 -14.06
CA TYR A 674 -12.08 -2.45 -13.47
C TYR A 674 -13.04 -1.95 -14.54
N SER A 675 -14.33 -2.14 -14.33
CA SER A 675 -15.40 -1.54 -15.14
C SER A 675 -16.71 -1.49 -14.36
N SER A 676 -17.75 -0.95 -14.97
CA SER A 676 -19.07 -0.72 -14.38
C SER A 676 -20.18 -1.29 -15.25
N PHE A 677 -21.28 -1.70 -14.62
CA PHE A 677 -22.46 -2.18 -15.32
C PHE A 677 -23.14 -1.05 -16.12
N GLU A 678 -23.15 0.16 -15.59
CA GLU A 678 -23.73 1.37 -16.19
C GLU A 678 -23.07 1.70 -17.54
N LYS A 679 -21.76 1.45 -17.68
CA LYS A 679 -21.05 1.64 -18.95
C LYS A 679 -21.65 0.79 -20.07
N TYR A 680 -22.05 -0.45 -19.77
CA TYR A 680 -22.71 -1.37 -20.70
C TYR A 680 -24.23 -1.16 -20.78
N GLY A 681 -24.75 -0.09 -20.16
CA GLY A 681 -26.17 0.22 -20.11
C GLY A 681 -26.99 -0.79 -19.32
N LYS A 682 -26.38 -1.47 -18.32
CA LYS A 682 -27.04 -2.44 -17.44
C LYS A 682 -27.41 -1.75 -16.12
N ASN A 683 -28.61 -1.19 -16.08
CA ASN A 683 -29.03 -0.29 -15.00
C ASN A 683 -29.99 -0.94 -14.01
N THR A 684 -30.56 -2.11 -14.33
CA THR A 684 -31.40 -2.88 -13.39
C THR A 684 -30.67 -4.08 -12.80
N ALA A 685 -31.13 -4.59 -11.65
CA ALA A 685 -30.53 -5.75 -11.01
C ALA A 685 -30.55 -7.00 -11.92
N GLU A 686 -31.63 -7.21 -12.66
CA GLU A 686 -31.82 -8.33 -13.58
C GLU A 686 -30.87 -8.23 -14.79
N GLU A 687 -30.72 -7.04 -15.37
CA GLU A 687 -29.78 -6.80 -16.47
C GLU A 687 -28.33 -7.05 -16.04
N ARG A 688 -27.98 -6.65 -14.81
CA ARG A 688 -26.66 -6.89 -14.23
C ARG A 688 -26.41 -8.36 -13.98
N GLU A 689 -27.37 -9.07 -13.39
CA GLU A 689 -27.26 -10.51 -13.14
C GLU A 689 -27.05 -11.29 -14.44
N ALA A 690 -27.85 -11.01 -15.47
CA ALA A 690 -27.69 -11.64 -16.78
C ALA A 690 -26.32 -11.35 -17.42
N PHE A 691 -25.77 -10.16 -17.19
CA PHE A 691 -24.48 -9.75 -17.76
C PHE A 691 -23.26 -10.40 -17.08
N LYS A 692 -23.39 -10.93 -15.86
CA LYS A 692 -22.30 -11.62 -15.15
C LYS A 692 -21.71 -12.79 -15.95
N ALA A 693 -22.52 -13.47 -16.76
CA ALA A 693 -22.05 -14.55 -17.62
C ALA A 693 -21.01 -14.09 -18.66
N GLU A 694 -21.21 -12.91 -19.26
CA GLU A 694 -20.25 -12.32 -20.22
C GLU A 694 -18.97 -11.84 -19.50
N ILE A 695 -19.11 -11.28 -18.30
CA ILE A 695 -17.95 -10.91 -17.46
C ILE A 695 -17.13 -12.16 -17.13
N ASN A 696 -17.77 -13.26 -16.71
CA ASN A 696 -17.10 -14.52 -16.38
C ASN A 696 -16.40 -15.13 -17.61
N LYS A 697 -17.03 -15.07 -18.78
CA LYS A 697 -16.44 -15.53 -20.04
C LYS A 697 -15.17 -14.75 -20.38
N VAL A 698 -15.21 -13.42 -20.25
CA VAL A 698 -14.05 -12.57 -20.51
C VAL A 698 -12.95 -12.78 -19.46
N ALA A 699 -13.31 -12.86 -18.18
CA ALA A 699 -12.36 -13.18 -17.10
C ALA A 699 -11.66 -14.53 -17.35
N LYS A 700 -12.41 -15.54 -17.79
CA LYS A 700 -11.86 -16.84 -18.17
C LYS A 700 -10.92 -16.75 -19.36
N GLY A 701 -11.27 -15.98 -20.40
CA GLY A 701 -10.38 -15.73 -21.55
C GLY A 701 -9.08 -15.03 -21.16
N GLN A 702 -9.16 -14.01 -20.28
CA GLN A 702 -7.98 -13.33 -19.74
C GLN A 702 -7.08 -14.29 -18.95
N GLN A 703 -7.67 -15.12 -18.08
CA GLN A 703 -6.93 -16.13 -17.31
C GLN A 703 -6.30 -17.20 -18.19
N ASN A 704 -7.03 -17.70 -19.20
CA ASN A 704 -6.53 -18.68 -20.16
C ASN A 704 -5.28 -18.17 -20.90
N TYR A 705 -5.27 -16.89 -21.31
CA TYR A 705 -4.11 -16.25 -21.93
C TYR A 705 -2.89 -16.22 -21.01
N LEU A 706 -3.09 -15.81 -19.76
CA LEU A 706 -2.01 -15.76 -18.78
C LEU A 706 -1.48 -17.16 -18.46
N ASP A 707 -2.37 -18.15 -18.35
CA ASP A 707 -2.00 -19.54 -18.07
C ASP A 707 -1.24 -20.15 -19.24
N PHE A 708 -1.65 -19.87 -20.48
CA PHE A 708 -0.92 -20.27 -21.69
C PHE A 708 0.54 -19.82 -21.61
N TRP A 709 0.77 -18.54 -21.28
CA TRP A 709 2.12 -18.03 -21.09
C TRP A 709 2.85 -18.65 -19.92
N SER A 710 2.18 -18.99 -18.83
CA SER A 710 2.82 -19.69 -17.72
C SER A 710 3.34 -21.08 -18.12
N ARG A 711 2.69 -21.77 -19.06
CA ARG A 711 3.13 -23.08 -19.59
C ARG A 711 4.24 -22.94 -20.62
N LEU A 712 4.22 -21.87 -21.42
CA LEU A 712 5.19 -21.63 -22.50
C LEU A 712 6.52 -21.05 -22.00
N SER A 713 6.46 -20.06 -21.11
CA SER A 713 7.60 -19.21 -20.73
C SER A 713 8.76 -19.99 -20.09
N LEU A 714 9.98 -19.48 -20.24
CA LEU A 714 11.17 -20.05 -19.60
C LEU A 714 11.06 -20.00 -18.08
N ASP A 715 11.46 -21.09 -17.41
CA ASP A 715 11.35 -21.28 -15.97
C ASP A 715 11.99 -20.12 -15.17
N LYS A 716 13.13 -19.61 -15.65
CA LYS A 716 13.89 -18.50 -15.03
C LYS A 716 13.13 -17.17 -14.96
N VAL A 717 12.14 -16.94 -15.83
CA VAL A 717 11.33 -15.70 -15.84
C VAL A 717 9.85 -15.95 -15.58
N ARG A 718 9.38 -17.20 -15.67
CA ARG A 718 7.97 -17.60 -15.54
C ARG A 718 7.28 -16.99 -14.32
N ASN A 719 7.93 -16.98 -13.16
CA ASN A 719 7.35 -16.46 -11.93
C ASN A 719 7.10 -14.94 -11.96
N GLN A 720 7.71 -14.19 -12.88
CA GLN A 720 7.43 -12.76 -13.03
C GLN A 720 5.99 -12.49 -13.53
N LEU A 721 5.29 -13.51 -14.05
CA LEU A 721 3.85 -13.42 -14.33
C LEU A 721 3.01 -13.23 -13.06
N LEU A 722 3.46 -13.74 -11.91
CA LEU A 722 2.80 -13.59 -10.60
C LEU A 722 3.01 -12.19 -10.04
N LYS A 723 2.52 -11.15 -10.74
CA LYS A 723 2.69 -9.75 -10.32
C LYS A 723 2.10 -9.48 -8.95
N SER A 724 1.03 -10.18 -8.54
CA SER A 724 0.49 -10.09 -7.18
C SER A 724 1.47 -10.50 -6.06
N ASN A 725 2.52 -11.26 -6.39
CA ASN A 725 3.61 -11.60 -5.47
C ASN A 725 4.88 -10.79 -5.70
N ASN A 726 5.22 -10.55 -6.98
CA ASN A 726 6.55 -10.12 -7.38
C ASN A 726 6.61 -8.67 -7.86
N MET A 727 5.46 -8.01 -8.03
CA MET A 727 5.36 -6.60 -8.42
C MET A 727 3.99 -6.04 -7.98
N VAL A 728 3.29 -5.36 -8.89
CA VAL A 728 1.93 -4.86 -8.74
C VAL A 728 1.15 -5.39 -9.94
N PRO A 729 -0.04 -6.00 -9.74
CA PRO A 729 -0.90 -6.41 -10.85
C PRO A 729 -1.16 -5.25 -11.81
N THR A 730 -1.04 -5.47 -13.11
CA THR A 730 -1.23 -4.42 -14.12
C THR A 730 -2.68 -3.92 -14.07
N PRO A 731 -2.92 -2.62 -13.86
CA PRO A 731 -4.26 -2.04 -13.97
C PRO A 731 -4.78 -2.18 -15.39
N VAL A 732 -6.01 -2.63 -15.53
CA VAL A 732 -6.75 -2.70 -16.80
C VAL A 732 -8.01 -1.86 -16.62
N LEU A 733 -8.09 -0.73 -17.31
CA LEU A 733 -9.15 0.26 -17.13
C LEU A 733 -10.02 0.31 -18.39
N ASP A 734 -11.30 0.00 -18.22
CA ASP A 734 -12.29 0.12 -19.29
C ASP A 734 -12.60 1.60 -19.58
N ASN A 735 -13.11 1.87 -20.77
CA ASN A 735 -13.43 3.22 -21.20
C ASN A 735 -14.59 3.83 -20.39
N GLN A 736 -14.62 5.16 -20.31
CA GLN A 736 -15.65 5.90 -19.59
C GLN A 736 -16.73 6.46 -20.54
N ASN A 737 -16.99 5.76 -21.65
CA ASN A 737 -18.04 6.11 -22.60
C ASN A 737 -19.34 5.39 -22.22
N TYR A 738 -20.20 6.09 -21.48
CA TYR A 738 -21.46 5.55 -20.99
C TYR A 738 -22.53 5.62 -22.09
N LYS A 739 -23.25 4.52 -22.31
CA LYS A 739 -24.23 4.40 -23.40
C LYS A 739 -25.29 5.53 -23.32
N GLY A 740 -25.28 6.42 -24.31
CA GLY A 740 -26.24 7.53 -24.43
C GLY A 740 -26.00 8.68 -23.45
N ILE A 741 -24.85 8.73 -22.76
CA ILE A 741 -24.54 9.73 -21.75
C ILE A 741 -23.16 10.33 -22.03
N SER A 742 -23.11 11.64 -22.25
CA SER A 742 -21.86 12.41 -22.31
C SER A 742 -21.58 13.06 -20.97
N THR A 743 -20.37 12.93 -20.46
CA THR A 743 -19.95 13.50 -19.18
C THR A 743 -18.45 13.81 -19.17
N ASP A 744 -18.01 14.64 -18.23
CA ASP A 744 -16.61 14.95 -17.99
C ASP A 744 -16.04 14.10 -16.84
N LYS A 745 -14.81 14.40 -16.42
CA LYS A 745 -14.17 13.71 -15.30
C LYS A 745 -14.91 13.88 -13.96
N TYR A 746 -15.78 14.88 -13.83
CA TYR A 746 -16.56 15.11 -12.63
C TYR A 746 -17.89 14.35 -12.65
N GLY A 747 -18.23 13.64 -13.74
CA GLY A 747 -19.37 12.73 -13.78
C GLY A 747 -20.74 13.42 -13.83
N HIS A 748 -20.79 14.75 -13.95
CA HIS A 748 -22.05 15.47 -14.04
C HIS A 748 -22.62 15.46 -15.46
N THR A 749 -23.95 15.49 -15.58
CA THR A 749 -24.64 15.51 -16.88
C THR A 749 -25.67 16.62 -16.94
N ASN A 750 -25.95 17.11 -18.16
CA ASN A 750 -26.95 18.17 -18.37
C ASN A 750 -28.39 17.71 -18.09
N SER A 751 -28.64 16.41 -18.01
CA SER A 751 -29.94 15.83 -17.67
C SER A 751 -30.17 15.68 -16.16
N GLY A 752 -29.16 16.01 -15.34
CA GLY A 752 -29.20 15.87 -13.88
C GLY A 752 -29.01 14.43 -13.37
N LYS A 753 -28.75 13.46 -14.27
CA LYS A 753 -28.40 12.09 -13.89
C LYS A 753 -26.89 11.93 -13.90
N ASP A 754 -26.27 12.09 -12.75
CA ASP A 754 -24.83 11.93 -12.63
C ASP A 754 -24.39 10.49 -12.91
N VAL A 755 -23.17 10.33 -13.42
CA VAL A 755 -22.57 9.04 -13.70
C VAL A 755 -21.90 8.52 -12.44
N ALA A 756 -22.66 7.74 -11.66
CA ALA A 756 -22.25 7.25 -10.34
C ALA A 756 -20.86 6.59 -10.31
N PRO A 757 -20.47 5.70 -11.26
CA PRO A 757 -19.12 5.13 -11.25
C PRO A 757 -17.98 6.17 -11.32
N ILE A 758 -18.19 7.30 -12.00
CA ILE A 758 -17.22 8.40 -12.03
C ILE A 758 -17.24 9.15 -10.69
N ARG A 759 -18.42 9.49 -10.18
CA ARG A 759 -18.60 10.22 -8.91
C ARG A 759 -18.09 9.45 -7.69
N GLU A 760 -18.25 8.14 -7.69
CA GLU A 760 -18.02 7.28 -6.52
C GLU A 760 -16.65 6.59 -6.53
N LEU A 761 -16.13 6.20 -7.71
CA LEU A 761 -14.87 5.45 -7.82
C LEU A 761 -13.81 6.14 -8.68
N TYR A 762 -14.04 6.31 -9.99
CA TYR A 762 -12.96 6.68 -10.92
C TYR A 762 -12.44 8.10 -10.69
N GLY A 763 -13.32 9.06 -10.47
CA GLY A 763 -12.96 10.45 -10.16
C GLY A 763 -12.18 10.56 -8.85
N PRO A 764 -12.77 10.16 -7.71
CA PRO A 764 -12.13 10.26 -6.39
C PRO A 764 -10.75 9.61 -6.30
N THR A 765 -10.52 8.51 -7.04
CA THR A 765 -9.25 7.76 -7.02
C THR A 765 -8.24 8.24 -8.06
N GLY A 766 -8.58 9.26 -8.85
CA GLY A 766 -7.75 9.75 -9.95
C GLY A 766 -7.52 8.70 -11.03
N ARG A 767 -8.50 7.80 -11.25
CA ARG A 767 -8.47 6.72 -12.25
C ARG A 767 -9.42 6.95 -13.41
N TYR A 768 -10.15 8.07 -13.41
CA TYR A 768 -10.84 8.54 -14.60
C TYR A 768 -9.83 8.77 -15.73
N HIS A 769 -10.16 8.27 -16.91
CA HIS A 769 -9.45 8.56 -18.14
C HIS A 769 -10.48 8.85 -19.23
N ALA A 770 -10.18 9.84 -20.07
CA ALA A 770 -11.06 10.23 -21.15
C ALA A 770 -10.87 9.31 -22.36
N THR A 771 -11.97 8.93 -23.01
CA THR A 771 -11.92 8.18 -24.27
C THR A 771 -11.25 9.02 -25.37
N ASP A 772 -10.14 8.54 -25.91
CA ASP A 772 -9.60 9.03 -27.18
C ASP A 772 -10.20 8.23 -28.33
N TRP A 773 -11.10 8.87 -29.08
CA TRP A 773 -11.81 8.25 -30.21
C TRP A 773 -10.92 7.80 -31.37
N ARG A 774 -9.63 8.17 -31.35
CA ARG A 774 -8.65 7.79 -32.38
C ARG A 774 -7.89 6.51 -32.04
N MET A 775 -8.07 5.96 -30.85
CA MET A 775 -7.32 4.80 -30.34
C MET A 775 -8.27 3.66 -29.93
N GLY A 776 -7.86 2.42 -30.17
CA GLY A 776 -8.59 1.20 -29.80
C GLY A 776 -8.50 0.88 -28.30
N ALA A 777 -7.56 0.01 -27.96
CA ALA A 777 -6.97 -0.11 -26.63
C ALA A 777 -5.51 0.36 -26.70
N VAL A 778 -4.88 0.61 -25.56
CA VAL A 778 -3.47 1.01 -25.48
C VAL A 778 -2.83 0.61 -24.16
N ALA A 779 -1.61 0.12 -24.23
CA ALA A 779 -0.74 -0.09 -23.08
C ALA A 779 0.12 1.15 -22.82
N ARG A 780 0.04 1.70 -21.62
CA ARG A 780 1.02 2.65 -21.12
C ARG A 780 2.16 1.88 -20.48
N ILE A 781 3.36 1.98 -21.06
CA ILE A 781 4.54 1.25 -20.60
C ILE A 781 5.75 2.15 -20.42
N TYR A 782 6.66 1.78 -19.51
CA TYR A 782 7.92 2.50 -19.26
C TYR A 782 9.12 1.76 -19.83
N GLY A 783 10.27 2.43 -20.02
CA GLY A 783 11.45 1.79 -20.65
C GLY A 783 11.90 0.49 -19.96
N ASN A 784 11.76 0.40 -18.63
CA ASN A 784 11.83 -0.83 -17.88
C ASN A 784 10.45 -1.20 -17.33
N PRO A 785 10.15 -2.50 -17.15
CA PRO A 785 8.93 -2.93 -16.49
C PRO A 785 8.74 -2.22 -15.16
N TYR A 786 7.57 -1.64 -14.96
CA TYR A 786 7.31 -0.76 -13.82
C TYR A 786 5.91 -0.99 -13.26
N LYS A 787 5.73 -0.71 -11.95
CA LYS A 787 4.47 -0.93 -11.23
C LYS A 787 3.27 -0.14 -11.78
N ASP A 788 3.51 0.89 -12.60
CA ASP A 788 2.46 1.72 -13.22
C ASP A 788 2.23 1.39 -14.72
N ASP A 789 2.86 0.33 -15.23
CA ASP A 789 2.49 -0.25 -16.53
C ASP A 789 0.99 -0.60 -16.49
N SER A 790 0.19 -0.08 -17.43
CA SER A 790 -1.28 -0.12 -17.39
C SER A 790 -1.87 -0.35 -18.76
N VAL A 791 -3.05 -0.96 -18.83
CA VAL A 791 -3.85 -1.13 -20.06
C VAL A 791 -5.09 -0.25 -19.98
N PHE A 792 -5.35 0.51 -21.04
CA PHE A 792 -6.53 1.35 -21.18
C PHE A 792 -7.32 0.91 -22.40
N PHE A 793 -8.58 0.59 -22.22
CA PHE A 793 -9.52 0.49 -23.32
C PHE A 793 -10.03 1.90 -23.62
N MET A 794 -9.89 2.39 -24.86
CA MET A 794 -10.27 3.75 -25.23
C MET A 794 -11.65 3.78 -25.90
N VAL A 795 -11.79 3.17 -27.07
CA VAL A 795 -13.09 2.97 -27.74
C VAL A 795 -13.55 1.52 -27.73
N THR A 796 -12.61 0.58 -27.55
CA THR A 796 -12.92 -0.84 -27.51
C THR A 796 -13.61 -1.19 -26.19
N ASP A 797 -14.61 -2.06 -26.24
CA ASP A 797 -15.27 -2.57 -25.04
C ASP A 797 -14.48 -3.75 -24.45
N MET A 798 -14.08 -3.63 -23.18
CA MET A 798 -13.37 -4.68 -22.47
C MET A 798 -14.17 -5.99 -22.39
N ILE A 799 -15.48 -5.89 -22.10
CA ILE A 799 -16.38 -7.05 -22.04
C ILE A 799 -17.00 -7.29 -23.42
N SER A 800 -16.20 -7.91 -24.30
CA SER A 800 -16.62 -8.34 -25.64
C SER A 800 -15.69 -9.44 -26.17
N ASP A 801 -16.07 -10.11 -27.26
CA ASP A 801 -15.20 -11.10 -27.92
C ASP A 801 -13.88 -10.47 -28.40
N PHE A 802 -13.93 -9.34 -29.10
CA PHE A 802 -12.73 -8.59 -29.48
C PHE A 802 -12.00 -7.97 -28.27
N GLY A 803 -12.70 -7.66 -27.17
CA GLY A 803 -12.10 -7.15 -25.94
C GLY A 803 -11.09 -8.11 -25.31
N ILE A 804 -11.33 -9.43 -25.42
CA ILE A 804 -10.34 -10.45 -25.04
C ILE A 804 -9.09 -10.36 -25.92
N SER A 805 -9.25 -10.22 -27.23
CA SER A 805 -8.13 -10.10 -28.19
C SER A 805 -7.32 -8.84 -27.94
N ALA A 806 -7.97 -7.69 -27.79
CA ALA A 806 -7.35 -6.42 -27.44
C ALA A 806 -6.61 -6.52 -26.08
N PHE A 807 -7.18 -7.19 -25.08
CA PHE A 807 -6.48 -7.48 -23.83
C PHE A 807 -5.18 -8.27 -24.08
N THR A 808 -5.20 -9.32 -24.90
CA THR A 808 -3.97 -10.09 -25.20
C THR A 808 -2.94 -9.27 -25.96
N HIS A 809 -3.38 -8.34 -26.82
CA HIS A 809 -2.50 -7.41 -27.53
C HIS A 809 -1.80 -6.47 -26.53
N GLU A 810 -2.56 -5.73 -25.73
CA GLU A 810 -1.97 -4.74 -24.82
C GLU A 810 -1.15 -5.40 -23.70
N THR A 811 -1.57 -6.57 -23.24
CA THR A 811 -0.82 -7.33 -22.22
C THR A 811 0.46 -7.95 -22.80
N THR A 812 0.56 -8.12 -24.13
CA THR A 812 1.82 -8.44 -24.80
C THR A 812 2.82 -7.33 -24.61
N HIS A 813 2.47 -6.08 -24.92
CA HIS A 813 3.35 -4.91 -24.73
C HIS A 813 3.84 -4.74 -23.28
N VAL A 814 3.01 -5.15 -22.33
CA VAL A 814 3.35 -5.12 -20.90
C VAL A 814 4.33 -6.24 -20.53
N ASN A 815 4.03 -7.48 -20.91
CA ASN A 815 4.70 -8.67 -20.36
C ASN A 815 5.84 -9.22 -21.24
N ASP A 816 5.96 -8.83 -22.51
CA ASP A 816 6.98 -9.37 -23.41
C ASP A 816 8.42 -9.05 -22.99
N ARG A 817 8.64 -7.84 -22.47
CA ARG A 817 9.92 -7.35 -21.92
C ARG A 817 10.31 -8.01 -20.60
N MET A 818 9.38 -8.69 -19.95
CA MET A 818 9.59 -9.40 -18.68
C MET A 818 9.72 -10.91 -18.91
N VAL A 819 8.76 -11.49 -19.64
CA VAL A 819 8.51 -12.92 -19.65
C VAL A 819 8.54 -13.50 -21.06
N TYR A 820 7.77 -12.94 -22.01
CA TYR A 820 7.50 -13.64 -23.28
C TYR A 820 8.71 -13.73 -24.21
N LEU A 821 9.71 -12.87 -24.00
CA LEU A 821 11.00 -12.93 -24.69
C LEU A 821 12.11 -13.52 -23.81
N GLY A 822 11.76 -14.37 -22.84
CA GLY A 822 12.73 -15.10 -22.02
C GLY A 822 13.60 -14.22 -21.09
N GLY A 823 13.11 -13.01 -20.78
CA GLY A 823 13.83 -11.96 -20.04
C GLY A 823 14.74 -11.08 -20.88
N SER A 824 14.80 -11.31 -22.20
CA SER A 824 15.50 -10.44 -23.15
C SER A 824 14.57 -9.35 -23.67
N ARG A 825 15.14 -8.28 -24.25
CA ARG A 825 14.38 -7.22 -24.91
C ARG A 825 14.06 -7.59 -26.35
N HIS A 826 13.12 -6.85 -26.95
CA HIS A 826 12.78 -6.92 -28.37
C HIS A 826 14.03 -6.93 -29.26
N ARG A 827 14.00 -7.69 -30.34
CA ARG A 827 15.07 -7.71 -31.34
C ARG A 827 15.36 -6.30 -31.84
N GLU A 828 16.64 -5.92 -31.86
CA GLU A 828 17.03 -4.62 -32.39
C GLU A 828 16.56 -4.45 -33.84
N GLY A 829 16.06 -3.26 -34.18
CA GLY A 829 15.45 -3.01 -35.49
C GLY A 829 13.96 -3.40 -35.59
N THR A 830 13.35 -3.83 -34.49
CA THR A 830 11.89 -4.00 -34.33
C THR A 830 11.39 -3.18 -33.14
N ASP A 831 10.08 -2.92 -33.08
CA ASP A 831 9.43 -2.25 -31.94
C ASP A 831 8.14 -3.00 -31.54
N LEU A 832 7.50 -2.56 -30.46
CA LEU A 832 6.39 -3.22 -29.74
C LEU A 832 5.32 -3.84 -30.66
N GLU A 833 4.83 -3.08 -31.64
CA GLU A 833 3.72 -3.51 -32.51
C GLU A 833 4.07 -4.66 -33.46
N ALA A 834 5.36 -4.92 -33.70
CA ALA A 834 5.76 -6.09 -34.47
C ALA A 834 5.46 -7.41 -33.74
N PHE A 835 5.24 -7.38 -32.42
CA PHE A 835 5.11 -8.56 -31.57
C PHE A 835 3.66 -8.91 -31.20
N ALA A 836 2.73 -7.95 -31.25
CA ALA A 836 1.36 -8.17 -30.81
C ALA A 836 0.44 -8.63 -31.97
N GLN A 837 -0.15 -7.72 -32.74
CA GLN A 837 -1.10 -8.08 -33.80
C GLN A 837 -0.45 -8.97 -34.86
N GLY A 838 -1.09 -10.07 -35.24
CA GLY A 838 -0.53 -11.03 -36.21
C GLY A 838 0.66 -11.84 -35.68
N MET A 839 0.91 -11.81 -34.36
CA MET A 839 1.90 -12.66 -33.70
C MET A 839 1.43 -13.14 -32.31
N LEU A 840 1.62 -12.36 -31.24
CA LEU A 840 1.30 -12.75 -29.85
C LEU A 840 -0.06 -12.24 -29.35
N GLN A 841 -0.90 -11.71 -30.24
CA GLN A 841 -2.32 -11.44 -30.01
C GLN A 841 -3.17 -12.68 -30.33
N SER A 842 -4.12 -13.03 -29.47
CA SER A 842 -5.11 -14.08 -29.76
C SER A 842 -6.15 -13.57 -30.75
N PRO A 843 -6.33 -14.19 -31.93
CA PRO A 843 -7.26 -13.67 -32.94
C PRO A 843 -8.74 -13.87 -32.58
N ALA A 844 -9.54 -12.80 -32.66
CA ALA A 844 -10.99 -12.82 -32.39
C ALA A 844 -11.81 -12.99 -33.67
N GLU A 845 -12.88 -13.79 -33.64
CA GLU A 845 -13.79 -13.95 -34.79
C GLU A 845 -14.48 -12.63 -35.17
N THR A 846 -14.73 -11.77 -34.19
CA THR A 846 -15.38 -10.46 -34.35
C THR A 846 -14.40 -9.31 -34.63
N SER A 847 -13.12 -9.62 -34.85
CA SER A 847 -12.10 -8.58 -34.97
C SER A 847 -12.32 -7.66 -36.17
N PRO A 848 -12.24 -6.33 -35.98
CA PRO A 848 -12.28 -5.37 -37.08
C PRO A 848 -10.95 -5.25 -37.83
N ASN A 849 -9.85 -5.81 -37.31
CA ASN A 849 -8.49 -5.58 -37.79
C ASN A 849 -7.94 -6.70 -38.70
N GLY A 850 -8.75 -7.72 -39.01
CA GLY A 850 -8.35 -8.79 -39.92
C GLY A 850 -7.20 -9.68 -39.43
N ASP A 851 -7.05 -9.83 -38.11
CA ASP A 851 -6.14 -10.79 -37.47
C ASP A 851 -6.72 -12.22 -37.46
N PHE A 852 -8.04 -12.38 -37.48
CA PHE A 852 -8.67 -13.68 -37.69
C PHE A 852 -8.38 -14.20 -39.10
N LYS A 853 -8.06 -15.49 -39.23
CA LYS A 853 -7.59 -16.17 -40.46
C LYS A 853 -6.17 -15.77 -40.91
N ALA A 854 -5.47 -14.94 -40.15
CA ALA A 854 -4.06 -14.63 -40.34
C ALA A 854 -3.16 -15.44 -39.38
N LEU A 855 -1.85 -15.43 -39.62
CA LEU A 855 -0.86 -16.02 -38.72
C LEU A 855 -1.09 -15.50 -37.30
N GLY A 856 -1.12 -16.43 -36.36
CA GLY A 856 -1.54 -16.18 -34.99
C GLY A 856 -1.68 -17.49 -34.24
N LEU A 857 -2.03 -17.39 -32.97
CA LEU A 857 -2.24 -18.52 -32.08
C LEU A 857 -3.43 -18.21 -31.17
N ASN A 858 -4.28 -19.20 -30.90
CA ASN A 858 -5.33 -19.02 -29.91
C ASN A 858 -4.79 -19.32 -28.51
N MET A 859 -4.60 -18.27 -27.71
CA MET A 859 -4.12 -18.39 -26.34
C MET A 859 -5.22 -18.14 -25.30
N ALA A 860 -6.42 -17.71 -25.72
CA ALA A 860 -7.46 -17.23 -24.81
C ALA A 860 -8.83 -17.92 -24.96
N TYR A 861 -9.25 -18.21 -26.20
CA TYR A 861 -10.61 -18.62 -26.51
C TYR A 861 -10.82 -20.13 -26.41
N GLU A 862 -11.99 -20.55 -25.94
CA GLU A 862 -12.43 -21.94 -25.99
C GLU A 862 -13.49 -22.07 -27.09
N ARG A 863 -13.18 -22.83 -28.14
CA ARG A 863 -13.98 -22.99 -29.37
C ARG A 863 -14.23 -24.47 -29.67
N PRO A 864 -15.34 -24.83 -30.34
CA PRO A 864 -15.62 -26.21 -30.71
C PRO A 864 -14.66 -26.70 -31.81
N ASN A 865 -14.30 -27.99 -31.77
CA ASN A 865 -13.54 -28.65 -32.84
C ASN A 865 -14.45 -29.10 -34.00
N ASP A 866 -15.14 -28.15 -34.62
CA ASP A 866 -16.19 -28.38 -35.62
C ASP A 866 -15.68 -28.39 -37.08
N GLY A 867 -14.39 -28.15 -37.29
CA GLY A 867 -13.80 -28.05 -38.63
C GLY A 867 -13.84 -26.64 -39.24
N ASN A 868 -14.29 -25.62 -38.49
CA ASN A 868 -14.30 -24.23 -38.95
C ASN A 868 -13.15 -23.39 -38.38
N GLN A 869 -12.35 -23.96 -37.47
CA GLN A 869 -11.29 -23.27 -36.73
C GLN A 869 -10.02 -23.05 -37.56
N TRP A 870 -9.30 -21.96 -37.27
CA TRP A 870 -8.00 -21.61 -37.88
C TRP A 870 -6.81 -21.83 -36.95
N TYR A 871 -7.06 -22.02 -35.66
CA TYR A 871 -6.07 -22.13 -34.59
C TYR A 871 -6.47 -23.29 -33.67
N ASN A 872 -5.64 -23.62 -32.69
CA ASN A 872 -6.03 -24.55 -31.64
C ASN A 872 -7.38 -24.15 -31.01
N THR A 873 -8.24 -25.13 -30.78
CA THR A 873 -9.63 -24.91 -30.31
C THR A 873 -9.69 -24.44 -28.87
N ASN A 874 -8.81 -24.97 -28.02
CA ASN A 874 -8.68 -24.59 -26.61
C ASN A 874 -7.19 -24.42 -26.26
N PRO A 875 -6.75 -23.32 -25.63
CA PRO A 875 -5.37 -23.15 -25.17
C PRO A 875 -5.00 -24.04 -23.98
N ASN A 876 -5.97 -24.47 -23.18
CA ASN A 876 -5.74 -25.31 -21.99
C ASN A 876 -5.51 -26.78 -22.34
N ASP A 877 -5.83 -27.15 -23.58
CA ASP A 877 -5.57 -28.45 -24.16
C ASP A 877 -4.08 -28.69 -24.46
N LEU A 878 -3.25 -27.64 -24.47
CA LEU A 878 -1.80 -27.66 -24.64
C LEU A 878 -1.16 -27.42 -23.27
N THR A 879 -0.74 -28.50 -22.61
CA THR A 879 -0.45 -28.52 -21.17
C THR A 879 1.02 -28.26 -20.81
N SER A 880 1.92 -28.20 -21.80
CA SER A 880 3.34 -27.94 -21.59
C SER A 880 3.98 -27.18 -22.76
N ARG A 881 5.16 -26.60 -22.53
CA ARG A 881 5.99 -26.01 -23.60
C ARG A 881 6.21 -26.98 -24.76
N ALA A 882 6.45 -28.26 -24.47
CA ALA A 882 6.68 -29.29 -25.49
C ALA A 882 5.43 -29.54 -26.35
N GLU A 883 4.24 -29.57 -25.75
CA GLU A 883 2.98 -29.72 -26.51
C GLU A 883 2.66 -28.48 -27.35
N ILE A 884 2.98 -27.29 -26.84
CA ILE A 884 2.84 -26.05 -27.60
C ILE A 884 3.83 -26.04 -28.78
N ASP A 885 5.09 -26.44 -28.57
CA ASP A 885 6.06 -26.60 -29.66
C ASP A 885 5.63 -27.65 -30.68
N HIS A 886 5.02 -28.75 -30.23
CA HIS A 886 4.45 -29.77 -31.12
C HIS A 886 3.30 -29.23 -31.97
N TYR A 887 2.37 -28.48 -31.36
CA TYR A 887 1.31 -27.77 -32.07
C TYR A 887 1.89 -26.83 -33.14
N MET A 888 2.86 -26.00 -32.74
CA MET A 888 3.49 -25.04 -33.66
C MET A 888 4.22 -25.75 -34.80
N LYS A 889 4.81 -26.91 -34.53
CA LYS A 889 5.39 -27.76 -35.57
C LYS A 889 4.33 -28.25 -36.55
N GLY A 890 3.24 -28.86 -36.08
CA GLY A 890 2.17 -29.36 -36.97
C GLY A 890 1.49 -28.25 -37.77
N PHE A 891 1.26 -27.09 -37.13
CA PHE A 891 0.75 -25.89 -37.79
C PHE A 891 1.65 -25.47 -38.95
N ASN A 892 2.96 -25.29 -38.70
CA ASN A 892 3.90 -24.84 -39.73
C ASN A 892 4.20 -25.91 -40.79
N ASP A 893 4.33 -27.20 -40.42
CA ASP A 893 4.51 -28.31 -41.36
C ASP A 893 3.34 -28.38 -42.36
N THR A 894 2.11 -28.17 -41.89
CA THR A 894 0.91 -28.11 -42.75
C THR A 894 1.02 -26.96 -43.75
N LEU A 895 1.40 -25.76 -43.29
CA LEU A 895 1.53 -24.61 -44.19
C LEU A 895 2.65 -24.79 -45.20
N MET A 896 3.79 -25.35 -44.80
CA MET A 896 4.89 -25.68 -45.72
C MET A 896 4.45 -26.67 -46.80
N LEU A 897 3.66 -27.69 -46.44
CA LEU A 897 3.13 -28.66 -47.42
C LEU A 897 2.19 -27.99 -48.43
N LEU A 898 1.24 -27.20 -47.92
CA LEU A 898 0.22 -26.56 -48.76
C LEU A 898 0.80 -25.43 -49.63
N ASP A 899 1.77 -24.67 -49.12
CA ASP A 899 2.53 -23.69 -49.91
C ASP A 899 3.31 -24.38 -51.03
N TYR A 900 3.97 -25.50 -50.73
CA TYR A 900 4.72 -26.25 -51.75
C TYR A 900 3.81 -26.80 -52.85
N LEU A 901 2.68 -27.43 -52.48
CA LEU A 901 1.72 -27.98 -53.45
C LEU A 901 1.14 -26.91 -54.36
N GLU A 902 0.82 -25.73 -53.82
CA GLU A 902 0.38 -24.59 -54.62
C GLU A 902 1.47 -24.11 -55.58
N GLY A 903 2.68 -23.86 -55.06
CA GLY A 903 3.81 -23.38 -55.87
C GLY A 903 4.18 -24.35 -56.99
N GLU A 904 4.26 -25.66 -56.68
CA GLU A 904 4.50 -26.74 -57.63
C GLU A 904 3.40 -26.78 -58.70
N ALA A 905 2.12 -26.72 -58.30
CA ALA A 905 1.00 -26.78 -59.24
C ALA A 905 0.97 -25.60 -60.23
N VAL A 906 1.43 -24.41 -59.83
CA VAL A 906 1.53 -23.23 -60.71
C VAL A 906 2.73 -23.35 -61.64
N ILE A 907 3.90 -23.72 -61.11
CA ILE A 907 5.15 -23.85 -61.89
C ILE A 907 5.03 -24.96 -62.94
N ASP A 908 4.43 -26.09 -62.60
CA ASP A 908 4.23 -27.24 -63.50
C ASP A 908 3.37 -26.88 -64.74
N LYS A 909 2.67 -25.74 -64.74
CA LYS A 909 1.95 -25.24 -65.93
C LYS A 909 2.87 -24.65 -67.01
N GLY A 910 4.14 -24.36 -66.68
CA GLY A 910 5.14 -23.84 -67.62
C GLY A 910 4.77 -22.51 -68.29
N SER A 911 3.91 -21.68 -67.67
CA SER A 911 3.44 -20.41 -68.23
C SER A 911 3.99 -19.22 -67.47
N LYS A 912 4.80 -18.40 -68.16
CA LYS A 912 5.32 -17.13 -67.63
C LYS A 912 4.20 -16.16 -67.28
N GLU A 913 3.17 -16.07 -68.12
CA GLU A 913 2.02 -15.20 -67.89
C GLU A 913 1.30 -15.57 -66.59
N LEU A 914 1.11 -16.87 -66.35
CA LEU A 914 0.50 -17.36 -65.12
C LEU A 914 1.39 -17.05 -63.91
N ASN A 915 2.69 -17.35 -63.98
CA ASN A 915 3.64 -17.04 -62.90
C ASN A 915 3.60 -15.54 -62.53
N ASN A 916 3.54 -14.66 -63.53
CA ASN A 916 3.49 -13.21 -63.35
C ASN A 916 2.17 -12.71 -62.75
N ALA A 917 1.07 -13.44 -62.97
CA ALA A 917 -0.22 -13.15 -62.34
C ALA A 917 -0.35 -13.78 -60.95
N TRP A 918 0.39 -14.85 -60.66
CA TRP A 918 0.29 -15.60 -59.40
C TRP A 918 1.23 -15.09 -58.31
N PHE A 919 2.44 -14.70 -58.69
CA PHE A 919 3.50 -14.32 -57.76
C PHE A 919 3.81 -12.83 -57.79
N LYS A 920 4.34 -12.34 -56.67
CA LYS A 920 4.88 -11.00 -56.48
C LYS A 920 6.16 -11.08 -55.64
N LYS A 921 6.92 -9.98 -55.60
CA LYS A 921 8.22 -9.91 -54.97
C LYS A 921 8.11 -9.39 -53.54
N VAL A 922 8.79 -10.05 -52.61
CA VAL A 922 9.17 -9.46 -51.32
C VAL A 922 10.59 -8.93 -51.51
N ASP A 923 10.73 -7.63 -51.75
CA ASP A 923 12.02 -7.03 -52.05
C ASP A 923 12.69 -6.47 -50.79
N LYS A 924 14.02 -6.43 -50.81
CA LYS A 924 14.83 -5.89 -49.71
C LYS A 924 15.04 -4.40 -49.91
N GLN A 925 14.69 -3.61 -48.91
CA GLN A 925 15.01 -2.19 -48.90
C GLN A 925 15.67 -1.81 -47.57
N LEU A 926 16.95 -1.40 -47.60
CA LEU A 926 17.63 -0.88 -46.40
C LEU A 926 16.91 0.38 -45.89
N ARG A 927 16.82 0.53 -44.57
CA ARG A 927 16.17 1.70 -43.95
C ARG A 927 17.02 2.98 -44.03
N GLY A 928 18.29 2.85 -44.41
CA GLY A 928 19.22 3.96 -44.60
C GLY A 928 20.64 3.45 -44.89
N ALA A 929 21.54 4.34 -45.32
CA ALA A 929 22.89 3.97 -45.75
C ALA A 929 23.76 3.37 -44.63
N ASN A 930 23.51 3.74 -43.36
CA ASN A 930 24.31 3.35 -42.20
C ASN A 930 23.67 2.25 -41.34
N THR A 931 22.64 1.57 -41.86
CA THR A 931 21.97 0.48 -41.14
C THR A 931 21.86 -0.75 -42.03
N LYS A 932 21.90 -1.92 -41.38
CA LYS A 932 21.65 -3.22 -42.02
C LYS A 932 20.20 -3.68 -41.85
N ASN A 933 19.39 -2.93 -41.10
CA ASN A 933 17.96 -3.19 -40.96
C ASN A 933 17.23 -2.85 -42.26
N GLN A 934 16.17 -3.61 -42.52
CA GLN A 934 15.44 -3.58 -43.79
C GLN A 934 13.94 -3.34 -43.58
N TYR A 935 13.29 -2.81 -44.60
CA TYR A 935 11.84 -2.90 -44.81
C TYR A 935 11.55 -4.08 -45.75
N ASP A 936 10.36 -4.65 -45.65
CA ASP A 936 9.83 -5.47 -46.74
C ASP A 936 9.16 -4.54 -47.74
N ASN A 937 9.66 -4.49 -48.97
CA ASN A 937 9.01 -3.77 -50.06
C ASN A 937 8.27 -4.78 -50.94
N VAL A 938 6.99 -5.01 -50.63
CA VAL A 938 6.14 -5.94 -51.39
C VAL A 938 5.62 -5.23 -52.62
N ARG A 939 5.95 -5.78 -53.80
CA ARG A 939 5.62 -5.16 -55.08
C ARG A 939 5.38 -6.21 -56.15
N ASP A 940 4.69 -5.82 -57.21
CA ASP A 940 4.63 -6.63 -58.42
C ASP A 940 6.04 -6.86 -59.01
N LEU A 941 6.16 -7.94 -59.78
CA LEU A 941 7.39 -8.28 -60.48
C LEU A 941 7.75 -7.19 -61.50
N ASN A 942 9.01 -6.80 -61.54
CA ASN A 942 9.55 -5.88 -62.54
C ASN A 942 9.76 -6.58 -63.90
N ALA A 943 10.21 -5.85 -64.92
CA ALA A 943 10.38 -6.39 -66.26
C ALA A 943 11.40 -7.56 -66.33
N GLU A 944 12.47 -7.50 -65.53
CA GLU A 944 13.48 -8.55 -65.48
C GLU A 944 12.95 -9.80 -64.75
N GLU A 945 12.30 -9.60 -63.60
CA GLU A 945 11.77 -10.67 -62.76
C GLU A 945 10.64 -11.44 -63.46
N LYS A 946 9.88 -10.77 -64.32
CA LYS A 946 8.84 -11.38 -65.17
C LYS A 946 9.39 -12.36 -66.21
N GLU A 947 10.68 -12.24 -66.54
CA GLU A 947 11.35 -13.10 -67.50
C GLU A 947 12.05 -14.30 -66.86
N TYR A 948 12.09 -14.39 -65.53
CA TYR A 948 12.70 -15.50 -64.81
C TYR A 948 12.08 -16.84 -65.22
N ASN A 949 12.95 -17.81 -65.52
CA ASN A 949 12.54 -19.18 -65.82
C ASN A 949 12.41 -19.97 -64.51
N LEU A 950 11.20 -20.04 -63.97
CA LEU A 950 10.89 -20.79 -62.75
C LEU A 950 10.65 -22.25 -63.10
N THR A 951 11.41 -23.16 -62.50
CA THR A 951 11.39 -24.61 -62.75
C THR A 951 11.04 -25.43 -61.51
N SER A 952 11.15 -24.83 -60.32
CA SER A 952 10.82 -25.47 -59.05
C SER A 952 10.43 -24.46 -57.97
N VAL A 953 9.81 -24.94 -56.89
CA VAL A 953 9.52 -24.10 -55.70
C VAL A 953 10.80 -23.49 -55.11
N ASN A 954 11.96 -24.13 -55.25
CA ASN A 954 13.24 -23.56 -54.82
C ASN A 954 13.55 -22.23 -55.52
N ASP A 955 13.14 -22.07 -56.78
CA ASP A 955 13.29 -20.80 -57.49
C ASP A 955 12.45 -19.69 -56.84
N LEU A 956 11.24 -20.00 -56.35
CA LEU A 956 10.42 -19.05 -55.60
C LEU A 956 11.10 -18.63 -54.28
N VAL A 957 11.77 -19.57 -53.61
CA VAL A 957 12.54 -19.31 -52.38
C VAL A 957 13.72 -18.38 -52.68
N GLU A 958 14.56 -18.73 -53.67
CA GLU A 958 15.75 -17.95 -54.05
C GLU A 958 15.39 -16.54 -54.52
N LYS A 959 14.31 -16.42 -55.27
CA LYS A 959 13.87 -15.14 -55.82
C LYS A 959 13.02 -14.34 -54.83
N ASN A 960 12.79 -14.83 -53.61
CA ASN A 960 11.97 -14.17 -52.60
C ASN A 960 10.56 -13.81 -53.09
N PHE A 961 9.91 -14.77 -53.75
CA PHE A 961 8.55 -14.62 -54.24
C PHE A 961 7.52 -14.99 -53.18
N MET A 962 6.34 -14.41 -53.31
CA MET A 962 5.14 -14.75 -52.56
C MET A 962 3.91 -14.74 -53.46
N THR A 963 2.81 -15.38 -53.04
CA THR A 963 1.54 -15.36 -53.80
C THR A 963 0.90 -13.97 -53.77
N LYS A 964 0.19 -13.58 -54.85
CA LYS A 964 -0.50 -12.28 -54.91
C LYS A 964 -1.65 -12.16 -53.91
N HIS A 965 -2.25 -13.28 -53.49
CA HIS A 965 -3.30 -13.36 -52.45
C HIS A 965 -2.78 -13.24 -50.99
N GLY A 966 -1.49 -12.97 -50.78
CA GLY A 966 -0.95 -12.53 -49.49
C GLY A 966 -1.05 -11.01 -49.23
N PRO A 967 -0.35 -10.47 -48.21
CA PRO A 967 -0.38 -9.04 -47.86
C PRO A 967 -0.19 -8.11 -49.06
N GLY A 968 -0.91 -6.98 -49.11
CA GLY A 968 -0.92 -6.07 -50.26
C GLY A 968 0.45 -5.50 -50.64
N ASN A 969 0.54 -4.87 -51.81
CA ASN A 969 1.76 -4.17 -52.21
C ASN A 969 1.98 -2.94 -51.32
N GLY A 970 3.21 -2.71 -50.87
CA GLY A 970 3.57 -1.64 -49.95
C GLY A 970 4.87 -1.91 -49.20
N GLN A 971 5.28 -0.90 -48.41
CA GLN A 971 6.44 -0.99 -47.54
C GLN A 971 6.01 -1.35 -46.11
N TYR A 972 6.59 -2.42 -45.56
CA TYR A 972 6.26 -2.91 -44.21
C TYR A 972 7.42 -2.67 -43.22
N ASP A 973 7.17 -1.77 -42.27
CA ASP A 973 8.12 -1.33 -41.25
C ASP A 973 7.77 -1.92 -39.89
N PRO A 974 8.66 -2.68 -39.23
CA PRO A 974 8.43 -3.25 -37.91
C PRO A 974 8.64 -2.26 -36.75
N THR A 975 8.95 -0.99 -37.02
CA THR A 975 9.24 0.01 -35.97
C THR A 975 8.16 1.05 -35.75
N GLY A 976 7.10 1.06 -36.57
CA GLY A 976 6.05 2.08 -36.50
C GLY A 976 4.63 1.52 -36.54
N PHE A 977 3.69 2.27 -35.96
CA PHE A 977 2.26 1.93 -35.87
C PHE A 977 1.53 1.85 -37.22
N GLY A 978 2.17 2.19 -38.35
CA GLY A 978 1.55 2.15 -39.67
C GLY A 978 1.44 0.72 -40.22
N SER A 979 2.57 0.12 -40.58
CA SER A 979 2.62 -1.19 -41.23
C SER A 979 3.17 -2.32 -40.36
N ALA A 980 3.56 -2.05 -39.10
CA ALA A 980 3.91 -3.09 -38.14
C ALA A 980 2.71 -3.99 -37.80
N TYR A 981 1.47 -3.47 -37.89
CA TYR A 981 0.22 -4.21 -37.66
C TYR A 981 -0.14 -5.21 -38.77
N VAL A 982 0.68 -5.35 -39.81
CA VAL A 982 0.42 -6.25 -40.94
C VAL A 982 0.05 -7.66 -40.47
N THR A 983 -1.06 -8.17 -40.99
CA THR A 983 -1.50 -9.55 -40.77
C THR A 983 -1.18 -10.36 -42.03
N VAL A 984 -0.64 -11.57 -41.84
CA VAL A 984 -0.28 -12.47 -42.94
C VAL A 984 -1.35 -13.56 -43.03
N PRO A 985 -2.18 -13.63 -44.08
CA PRO A 985 -3.18 -14.68 -44.22
C PRO A 985 -2.56 -16.07 -44.11
N ILE A 986 -3.20 -17.01 -43.41
CA ILE A 986 -2.72 -18.39 -43.25
C ILE A 986 -2.58 -19.08 -44.62
N THR A 987 -3.41 -18.71 -45.60
CA THR A 987 -3.39 -19.25 -46.95
C THR A 987 -2.34 -18.63 -47.87
N ALA A 988 -1.65 -17.56 -47.45
CA ALA A 988 -0.64 -16.90 -48.28
C ALA A 988 0.66 -17.71 -48.36
N GLY A 989 1.14 -17.98 -49.57
CA GLY A 989 2.42 -18.66 -49.78
C GLY A 989 3.57 -17.67 -49.81
N ILE A 990 4.43 -17.68 -48.78
CA ILE A 990 5.62 -16.82 -48.67
C ILE A 990 6.86 -17.72 -48.71
N TYR A 991 7.37 -17.90 -49.92
CA TYR A 991 8.43 -18.88 -50.21
C TYR A 991 9.80 -18.37 -49.76
N GLY A 992 10.10 -17.09 -50.01
CA GLY A 992 11.36 -16.46 -49.63
C GLY A 992 11.58 -16.27 -48.14
N GLY A 993 12.80 -16.49 -47.64
CA GLY A 993 13.18 -16.14 -46.27
C GLY A 993 13.51 -14.65 -46.11
N ASN A 994 13.92 -14.00 -47.20
CA ASN A 994 14.33 -12.61 -47.26
C ASN A 994 15.48 -12.25 -46.28
N THR A 995 16.51 -13.12 -46.18
CA THR A 995 17.59 -13.01 -45.17
C THR A 995 18.19 -11.61 -45.06
N SER A 996 18.14 -11.00 -43.87
CA SER A 996 18.71 -9.69 -43.58
C SER A 996 20.03 -9.79 -42.79
N GLU A 997 20.99 -8.91 -43.08
CA GLU A 997 22.19 -8.71 -42.23
C GLU A 997 21.86 -7.94 -40.93
N GLY A 998 20.63 -7.42 -40.80
CA GLY A 998 20.06 -6.84 -39.59
C GLY A 998 18.66 -7.41 -39.33
N ALA A 999 17.71 -6.59 -38.87
CA ALA A 999 16.31 -7.01 -38.80
C ALA A 999 15.64 -6.97 -40.19
N PRO A 1000 14.75 -7.92 -40.51
CA PRO A 1000 13.91 -7.86 -41.71
C PRO A 1000 12.75 -6.84 -41.54
N GLY A 1001 11.87 -6.72 -42.53
CA GLY A 1001 10.64 -5.94 -42.41
C GLY A 1001 9.57 -6.64 -41.55
N ALA A 1002 8.45 -5.97 -41.29
CA ALA A 1002 7.42 -6.46 -40.36
C ALA A 1002 6.76 -7.78 -40.81
N MET A 1003 6.54 -7.94 -42.11
CA MET A 1003 5.84 -9.10 -42.65
C MET A 1003 6.76 -10.33 -42.62
N SER A 1004 8.00 -10.20 -43.09
CA SER A 1004 9.01 -11.25 -43.04
C SER A 1004 9.37 -11.59 -41.59
N PHE A 1005 9.47 -10.60 -40.70
CA PHE A 1005 9.75 -10.82 -39.29
C PHE A 1005 8.72 -11.77 -38.66
N LYS A 1006 7.42 -11.47 -38.80
CA LYS A 1006 6.34 -12.33 -38.26
C LYS A 1006 6.35 -13.70 -38.91
N HIS A 1007 6.33 -13.76 -40.23
CA HIS A 1007 6.31 -15.03 -40.97
C HIS A 1007 7.47 -15.95 -40.56
N ASN A 1008 8.69 -15.43 -40.56
CA ASN A 1008 9.88 -16.22 -40.22
C ASN A 1008 9.91 -16.59 -38.74
N THR A 1009 9.42 -15.74 -37.84
CA THR A 1009 9.30 -16.08 -36.41
C THR A 1009 8.42 -17.30 -36.19
N PHE A 1010 7.26 -17.38 -36.86
CA PHE A 1010 6.38 -18.57 -36.78
C PHE A 1010 7.05 -19.81 -37.33
N ARG A 1011 7.73 -19.71 -38.48
CA ARG A 1011 8.43 -20.85 -39.10
C ARG A 1011 9.61 -21.32 -38.23
N MET A 1012 10.35 -20.39 -37.62
CA MET A 1012 11.45 -20.69 -36.69
C MET A 1012 10.93 -21.41 -35.45
N TRP A 1013 9.79 -20.98 -34.91
CA TRP A 1013 9.12 -21.66 -33.81
C TRP A 1013 8.71 -23.08 -34.23
N GLY A 1014 8.04 -23.24 -35.38
CA GLY A 1014 7.61 -24.55 -35.86
C GLY A 1014 8.76 -25.54 -36.10
N TYR A 1015 9.93 -25.06 -36.55
CA TYR A 1015 11.06 -25.92 -36.87
C TYR A 1015 11.98 -26.20 -35.67
N PHE A 1016 12.30 -25.17 -34.87
CA PHE A 1016 13.29 -25.25 -33.77
C PHE A 1016 12.67 -25.18 -32.36
N GLY A 1017 11.36 -24.97 -32.23
CA GLY A 1017 10.68 -24.78 -30.95
C GLY A 1017 10.78 -23.34 -30.41
N TYR A 1018 10.11 -23.08 -29.28
CA TYR A 1018 10.02 -21.76 -28.67
C TYR A 1018 11.40 -21.27 -28.19
N GLU A 1019 12.12 -22.11 -27.46
CA GLU A 1019 13.36 -21.71 -26.82
C GLU A 1019 14.51 -21.54 -27.82
N LYS A 1020 14.75 -22.54 -28.69
CA LYS A 1020 15.85 -22.49 -29.66
C LYS A 1020 15.51 -21.61 -30.87
N GLY A 1021 14.27 -21.65 -31.35
CA GLY A 1021 13.82 -20.90 -32.53
C GLY A 1021 13.29 -19.51 -32.20
N PHE A 1022 12.10 -19.46 -31.61
CA PHE A 1022 11.36 -18.21 -31.40
C PHE A 1022 12.16 -17.18 -30.61
N LEU A 1023 12.71 -17.54 -29.45
CA LEU A 1023 13.42 -16.59 -28.58
C LEU A 1023 14.70 -16.04 -29.23
N ASN A 1024 15.50 -16.89 -29.87
CA ASN A 1024 16.73 -16.45 -30.53
C ASN A 1024 16.47 -15.57 -31.75
N TYR A 1025 15.33 -15.75 -32.42
CA TYR A 1025 14.96 -14.95 -33.58
C TYR A 1025 14.22 -13.65 -33.24
N ALA A 1026 13.30 -13.68 -32.27
CA ALA A 1026 12.42 -12.56 -31.94
C ALA A 1026 13.00 -11.61 -30.87
N SER A 1027 14.06 -11.99 -30.17
CA SER A 1027 14.62 -11.19 -29.06
C SER A 1027 16.10 -10.85 -29.26
N ASN A 1028 16.61 -9.98 -28.39
CA ASN A 1028 18.03 -9.63 -28.32
C ASN A 1028 18.91 -10.69 -27.61
N MET A 1029 18.43 -11.92 -27.40
CA MET A 1029 19.18 -12.96 -26.70
C MET A 1029 20.55 -13.23 -27.34
N LEU A 1030 20.65 -13.21 -28.66
CA LEU A 1030 21.90 -13.40 -29.41
C LEU A 1030 22.65 -12.10 -29.75
N LYS A 1031 22.15 -10.93 -29.35
CA LYS A 1031 22.72 -9.63 -29.76
C LYS A 1031 24.17 -9.46 -29.30
N ASN A 1032 24.48 -9.84 -28.06
CA ASN A 1032 25.84 -9.73 -27.53
C ASN A 1032 26.81 -10.69 -28.23
N GLU A 1033 26.38 -11.93 -28.48
CA GLU A 1033 27.19 -12.89 -29.24
C GLU A 1033 27.45 -12.43 -30.68
N SER A 1034 26.43 -11.87 -31.34
CA SER A 1034 26.55 -11.33 -32.70
C SER A 1034 27.60 -10.21 -32.75
N LYS A 1035 27.57 -9.29 -31.78
CA LYS A 1035 28.57 -8.24 -31.63
C LYS A 1035 29.98 -8.78 -31.36
N GLN A 1036 30.11 -9.78 -30.49
CA GLN A 1036 31.39 -10.41 -30.19
C GLN A 1036 31.97 -11.15 -31.42
N ALA A 1037 31.10 -11.69 -32.28
CA ALA A 1037 31.47 -12.28 -33.56
C ALA A 1037 31.80 -11.24 -34.65
N GLY A 1038 31.81 -9.93 -34.32
CA GLY A 1038 32.21 -8.86 -35.23
C GLY A 1038 31.08 -8.29 -36.10
N HIS A 1039 29.83 -8.66 -35.87
CA HIS A 1039 28.69 -8.10 -36.60
C HIS A 1039 28.23 -6.78 -35.97
N ALA A 1040 27.86 -5.81 -36.81
CA ALA A 1040 27.35 -4.51 -36.36
C ALA A 1040 25.90 -4.57 -35.83
N THR A 1041 25.14 -5.57 -36.26
CA THR A 1041 23.72 -5.80 -35.97
C THR A 1041 23.41 -7.29 -35.85
N LEU A 1042 22.32 -7.62 -35.17
CA LEU A 1042 21.78 -8.97 -35.09
C LEU A 1042 21.01 -9.35 -36.36
N GLY A 1043 21.74 -9.90 -37.34
CA GLY A 1043 21.24 -10.38 -38.63
C GLY A 1043 20.59 -11.77 -38.59
N ASP A 1044 19.72 -12.04 -39.55
CA ASP A 1044 19.09 -13.35 -39.76
C ASP A 1044 20.12 -14.43 -40.11
N ASP A 1045 21.17 -14.06 -40.86
CA ASP A 1045 22.31 -14.90 -41.24
C ASP A 1045 23.08 -15.42 -40.01
N PHE A 1046 23.32 -14.55 -39.04
CA PHE A 1046 23.92 -14.93 -37.77
C PHE A 1046 22.99 -15.84 -36.95
N ILE A 1047 21.70 -15.45 -36.84
CA ILE A 1047 20.72 -16.22 -36.05
C ILE A 1047 20.55 -17.62 -36.64
N ILE A 1048 20.29 -17.75 -37.94
CA ILE A 1048 20.02 -19.06 -38.56
C ILE A 1048 21.23 -19.99 -38.42
N LYS A 1049 22.44 -19.46 -38.61
CA LYS A 1049 23.68 -20.23 -38.41
C LYS A 1049 23.82 -20.70 -36.97
N LYS A 1050 23.44 -19.87 -35.99
CA LYS A 1050 23.50 -20.22 -34.57
C LYS A 1050 22.44 -21.26 -34.18
N VAL A 1051 21.17 -21.02 -34.49
CA VAL A 1051 20.09 -21.93 -34.08
C VAL A 1051 20.13 -23.28 -34.80
N SER A 1052 20.73 -23.33 -36.00
CA SER A 1052 20.92 -24.55 -36.78
C SER A 1052 22.27 -25.25 -36.55
N ASP A 1053 23.09 -24.76 -35.62
CA ASP A 1053 24.44 -25.28 -35.35
C ASP A 1053 25.32 -25.35 -36.61
N GLY A 1054 25.17 -24.37 -37.50
CA GLY A 1054 25.91 -24.25 -38.75
C GLY A 1054 25.34 -25.03 -39.95
N LYS A 1055 24.20 -25.74 -39.81
CA LYS A 1055 23.56 -26.47 -40.93
C LYS A 1055 23.15 -25.53 -42.07
N PHE A 1056 22.71 -24.31 -41.74
CA PHE A 1056 22.23 -23.33 -42.72
C PHE A 1056 22.94 -21.98 -42.59
N ASN A 1057 23.24 -21.33 -43.71
CA ASN A 1057 23.88 -20.01 -43.73
C ASN A 1057 22.87 -18.88 -43.98
N THR A 1058 21.77 -19.17 -44.68
CA THR A 1058 20.70 -18.22 -44.97
C THR A 1058 19.33 -18.81 -44.63
N LEU A 1059 18.32 -17.95 -44.47
CA LEU A 1059 16.94 -18.39 -44.32
C LEU A 1059 16.42 -19.08 -45.59
N GLU A 1060 16.92 -18.71 -46.76
CA GLU A 1060 16.61 -19.39 -48.02
C GLU A 1060 17.12 -20.83 -48.05
N ASP A 1061 18.35 -21.09 -47.59
CA ASP A 1061 18.90 -22.46 -47.47
C ASP A 1061 18.03 -23.33 -46.56
N TRP A 1062 17.68 -22.78 -45.39
CA TRP A 1062 16.82 -23.45 -44.43
C TRP A 1062 15.42 -23.70 -44.98
N LYS A 1063 14.80 -22.73 -45.67
CA LYS A 1063 13.46 -22.91 -46.23
C LYS A 1063 13.41 -23.98 -47.32
N LYS A 1064 14.40 -24.06 -48.21
CA LYS A 1064 14.49 -25.13 -49.22
C LYS A 1064 14.54 -26.50 -48.55
N GLU A 1065 15.37 -26.64 -47.52
CA GLU A 1065 15.48 -27.89 -46.77
C GLU A 1065 14.18 -28.21 -46.02
N TYR A 1066 13.54 -27.22 -45.41
CA TYR A 1066 12.29 -27.45 -44.68
C TYR A 1066 11.15 -27.87 -45.62
N PHE A 1067 11.00 -27.22 -46.80
CA PHE A 1067 10.08 -27.69 -47.83
C PHE A 1067 10.39 -29.14 -48.25
N LYS A 1068 11.67 -29.45 -48.50
CA LYS A 1068 12.10 -30.80 -48.84
C LYS A 1068 11.73 -31.82 -47.77
N GLU A 1069 12.06 -31.57 -46.51
CA GLU A 1069 11.76 -32.48 -45.38
C GLU A 1069 10.24 -32.72 -45.23
N VAL A 1070 9.42 -31.69 -45.41
CA VAL A 1070 7.95 -31.79 -45.32
C VAL A 1070 7.39 -32.59 -46.50
N VAL A 1071 7.86 -32.33 -47.72
CA VAL A 1071 7.43 -33.06 -48.92
C VAL A 1071 7.87 -34.53 -48.87
N ASP A 1072 9.10 -34.81 -48.44
CA ASP A 1072 9.62 -36.17 -48.30
C ASP A 1072 8.78 -36.96 -47.27
N LYS A 1073 8.38 -36.34 -46.16
CA LYS A 1073 7.44 -36.94 -45.19
C LYS A 1073 6.05 -37.16 -45.77
N ALA A 1074 5.50 -36.17 -46.49
CA ALA A 1074 4.19 -36.29 -47.12
C ALA A 1074 4.15 -37.42 -48.16
N LYS A 1075 5.23 -37.59 -48.92
CA LYS A 1075 5.41 -38.69 -49.89
C LYS A 1075 5.57 -40.05 -49.21
N ALA A 1076 6.24 -40.11 -48.05
CA ALA A 1076 6.31 -41.33 -47.24
C ALA A 1076 4.93 -41.72 -46.67
N GLY A 1077 4.10 -40.73 -46.34
CA GLY A 1077 2.69 -40.93 -46.01
C GLY A 1077 2.13 -39.84 -45.09
N PHE A 1078 0.84 -39.52 -45.27
CA PHE A 1078 0.11 -38.61 -44.38
C PHE A 1078 -1.29 -39.13 -44.03
N ASN A 1079 -1.90 -38.53 -43.02
CA ASN A 1079 -3.23 -38.87 -42.54
C ASN A 1079 -4.30 -38.47 -43.55
N PRO A 1080 -5.12 -39.40 -44.09
CA PRO A 1080 -6.08 -39.09 -45.14
C PRO A 1080 -7.08 -38.00 -44.75
N VAL A 1081 -7.36 -37.09 -45.69
CA VAL A 1081 -8.23 -35.94 -45.49
C VAL A 1081 -9.44 -36.05 -46.40
N THR A 1082 -10.65 -36.01 -45.83
CA THR A 1082 -11.90 -36.03 -46.60
C THR A 1082 -12.56 -34.66 -46.61
N ILE A 1083 -12.77 -34.10 -47.81
CA ILE A 1083 -13.35 -32.79 -48.07
C ILE A 1083 -14.42 -32.94 -49.14
N ASP A 1084 -15.64 -32.43 -48.88
CA ASP A 1084 -16.76 -32.46 -49.83
C ASP A 1084 -17.00 -33.86 -50.46
N GLY A 1085 -16.85 -34.93 -49.67
CA GLY A 1085 -17.01 -36.31 -50.11
C GLY A 1085 -15.81 -36.92 -50.86
N THR A 1086 -14.77 -36.14 -51.14
CA THR A 1086 -13.52 -36.61 -51.77
C THR A 1086 -12.46 -36.88 -50.71
N THR A 1087 -11.81 -38.05 -50.75
CA THR A 1087 -10.73 -38.41 -49.81
C THR A 1087 -9.38 -38.34 -50.50
N TYR A 1088 -8.47 -37.54 -49.94
CA TYR A 1088 -7.07 -37.43 -50.37
C TYR A 1088 -6.21 -38.26 -49.42
N SER A 1089 -5.53 -39.27 -49.94
CA SER A 1089 -4.84 -40.31 -49.17
C SER A 1089 -3.33 -40.40 -49.42
N SER A 1090 -2.85 -39.71 -50.46
CA SER A 1090 -1.44 -39.68 -50.88
C SER A 1090 -1.01 -38.30 -51.34
N TYR A 1091 0.31 -38.04 -51.36
CA TYR A 1091 0.85 -36.76 -51.84
C TYR A 1091 0.37 -36.45 -53.25
N ASP A 1092 0.32 -37.47 -54.11
CA ASP A 1092 -0.12 -37.33 -55.50
C ASP A 1092 -1.61 -36.97 -55.61
N ASP A 1093 -2.47 -37.45 -54.69
CA ASP A 1093 -3.88 -37.04 -54.64
C ASP A 1093 -4.00 -35.53 -54.39
N LEU A 1094 -3.21 -35.00 -53.43
CA LEU A 1094 -3.19 -33.57 -53.14
C LEU A 1094 -2.56 -32.77 -54.29
N LYS A 1095 -1.46 -33.24 -54.87
CA LYS A 1095 -0.80 -32.62 -56.04
C LYS A 1095 -1.79 -32.46 -57.20
N ASN A 1096 -2.52 -33.53 -57.52
CA ASN A 1096 -3.54 -33.51 -58.57
C ASN A 1096 -4.70 -32.56 -58.24
N ALA A 1097 -5.12 -32.50 -56.99
CA ALA A 1097 -6.18 -31.58 -56.54
C ALA A 1097 -5.77 -30.11 -56.69
N PHE A 1098 -4.55 -29.75 -56.27
CA PHE A 1098 -4.00 -28.41 -56.46
C PHE A 1098 -3.81 -28.08 -57.94
N ALA A 1099 -3.32 -29.01 -58.76
CA ALA A 1099 -3.20 -28.81 -60.20
C ALA A 1099 -4.55 -28.50 -60.88
N ALA A 1100 -5.62 -29.18 -60.47
CA ALA A 1100 -6.98 -28.95 -60.96
C ALA A 1100 -7.57 -27.62 -60.46
N ALA A 1101 -7.30 -27.24 -59.20
CA ALA A 1101 -7.71 -25.95 -58.66
C ALA A 1101 -7.02 -24.78 -59.40
N VAL A 1102 -5.71 -24.90 -59.63
CA VAL A 1102 -4.93 -23.94 -60.40
C VAL A 1102 -5.44 -23.82 -61.84
N ASP A 1103 -5.84 -24.91 -62.50
CA ASP A 1103 -6.43 -24.84 -63.85
C ASP A 1103 -7.74 -24.05 -63.89
N LYS A 1104 -8.60 -24.22 -62.88
CA LYS A 1104 -9.86 -23.46 -62.77
C LYS A 1104 -9.60 -21.97 -62.56
N ASP A 1105 -8.65 -21.64 -61.70
CA ASP A 1105 -8.25 -20.26 -61.43
C ASP A 1105 -7.54 -19.63 -62.65
N LYS A 1106 -6.67 -20.37 -63.34
CA LYS A 1106 -6.05 -19.99 -64.61
C LYS A 1106 -7.09 -19.67 -65.68
N ALA A 1107 -8.21 -20.40 -65.74
CA ALA A 1107 -9.29 -20.11 -66.70
C ALA A 1107 -9.92 -18.71 -66.49
N THR A 1108 -9.70 -18.07 -65.35
CA THR A 1108 -10.13 -16.69 -65.08
C THR A 1108 -9.12 -15.62 -65.51
N PHE A 1109 -7.97 -16.04 -66.06
CA PHE A 1109 -6.88 -15.13 -66.44
C PHE A 1109 -7.36 -14.04 -67.40
N LYS A 1110 -7.29 -12.80 -66.93
CA LYS A 1110 -7.67 -11.61 -67.70
C LYS A 1110 -6.83 -10.41 -67.25
N ASN A 1111 -6.32 -9.64 -68.23
CA ASN A 1111 -5.53 -8.43 -67.99
C ASN A 1111 -4.34 -8.64 -67.02
N GLY A 1112 -3.65 -9.78 -67.08
CA GLY A 1112 -2.50 -10.07 -66.21
C GLY A 1112 -2.87 -10.39 -64.76
N SER A 1113 -4.12 -10.74 -64.49
CA SER A 1113 -4.62 -11.13 -63.16
C SER A 1113 -5.45 -12.41 -63.24
N VAL A 1114 -5.47 -13.18 -62.15
CA VAL A 1114 -6.34 -14.35 -61.97
C VAL A 1114 -7.14 -14.19 -60.68
N LYS A 1115 -8.29 -14.87 -60.60
CA LYS A 1115 -8.96 -15.14 -59.32
C LYS A 1115 -8.32 -16.37 -58.68
N PHE A 1116 -8.24 -16.40 -57.36
CA PHE A 1116 -7.62 -17.48 -56.59
C PHE A 1116 -8.64 -18.33 -55.83
N ASP A 1117 -9.92 -18.21 -56.19
CA ASP A 1117 -11.05 -18.70 -55.40
C ASP A 1117 -10.97 -20.21 -55.16
N ASN A 1118 -10.55 -20.99 -56.18
CA ASN A 1118 -10.50 -22.45 -56.07
C ASN A 1118 -9.28 -22.90 -55.25
N THR A 1119 -8.11 -22.35 -55.53
CA THR A 1119 -6.86 -22.73 -54.87
C THR A 1119 -6.88 -22.32 -53.39
N VAL A 1120 -7.29 -21.09 -53.09
CA VAL A 1120 -7.40 -20.60 -51.69
C VAL A 1120 -8.46 -21.38 -50.92
N SER A 1121 -9.62 -21.68 -51.54
CA SER A 1121 -10.67 -22.48 -50.88
C SER A 1121 -10.21 -23.91 -50.61
N LEU A 1122 -9.52 -24.57 -51.54
CA LEU A 1122 -8.97 -25.90 -51.34
C LEU A 1122 -7.96 -25.91 -50.18
N LYS A 1123 -7.04 -24.93 -50.17
CA LYS A 1123 -6.04 -24.76 -49.12
C LYS A 1123 -6.66 -24.55 -47.74
N GLU A 1124 -7.66 -23.67 -47.64
CA GLU A 1124 -8.44 -23.44 -46.42
C GLU A 1124 -9.09 -24.74 -45.92
N LYS A 1125 -9.80 -25.46 -46.80
CA LYS A 1125 -10.52 -26.69 -46.43
C LYS A 1125 -9.57 -27.78 -45.95
N ILE A 1126 -8.44 -27.99 -46.64
CA ILE A 1126 -7.44 -28.98 -46.21
C ILE A 1126 -6.84 -28.60 -44.86
N PHE A 1127 -6.41 -27.34 -44.70
CA PHE A 1127 -5.82 -26.86 -43.45
C PHE A 1127 -6.77 -27.09 -42.27
N LYS A 1128 -8.02 -26.61 -42.38
CA LYS A 1128 -9.03 -26.73 -41.34
C LYS A 1128 -9.36 -28.19 -41.02
N LYS A 1129 -9.42 -29.05 -42.04
CA LYS A 1129 -9.75 -30.46 -41.85
C LYS A 1129 -8.61 -31.21 -41.15
N LEU A 1130 -7.36 -30.93 -41.52
CA LEU A 1130 -6.18 -31.49 -40.84
C LEU A 1130 -6.12 -31.02 -39.39
N LEU A 1131 -6.32 -29.73 -39.12
CA LEU A 1131 -6.40 -29.18 -37.77
C LEU A 1131 -7.49 -29.90 -36.95
N GLN A 1132 -8.67 -30.13 -37.54
CA GLN A 1132 -9.76 -30.84 -36.88
C GLN A 1132 -9.41 -32.29 -36.54
N GLN A 1133 -8.97 -33.06 -37.53
CA GLN A 1133 -8.73 -34.51 -37.42
C GLN A 1133 -7.55 -34.84 -36.48
N THR A 1134 -6.55 -33.95 -36.42
CA THR A 1134 -5.39 -34.08 -35.52
C THR A 1134 -5.65 -33.50 -34.11
N ASN A 1135 -6.90 -33.12 -33.83
CA ASN A 1135 -7.31 -32.48 -32.59
C ASN A 1135 -6.41 -31.28 -32.22
N SER A 1136 -6.37 -30.28 -33.11
CA SER A 1136 -5.45 -29.15 -33.01
C SER A 1136 -3.99 -29.58 -33.05
N PHE A 1137 -3.57 -30.35 -34.05
CA PHE A 1137 -2.17 -30.78 -34.25
C PHE A 1137 -1.49 -31.39 -33.01
N LYS A 1138 -2.26 -32.02 -32.12
CA LYS A 1138 -1.72 -32.84 -31.02
C LYS A 1138 -1.07 -34.12 -31.53
N THR A 1139 -1.46 -34.53 -32.74
CA THR A 1139 -0.83 -35.61 -33.49
C THR A 1139 -0.26 -35.06 -34.80
N SER A 1140 0.83 -35.67 -35.27
CA SER A 1140 1.41 -35.39 -36.59
C SER A 1140 0.38 -35.52 -37.72
N ILE A 1141 0.52 -34.70 -38.76
CA ILE A 1141 -0.22 -34.88 -40.02
C ILE A 1141 0.37 -36.01 -40.87
N PHE A 1142 1.64 -36.38 -40.63
CA PHE A 1142 2.36 -37.46 -41.31
C PHE A 1142 2.20 -38.79 -40.56
N LYS A 1143 2.33 -39.90 -41.28
CA LYS A 1143 2.23 -41.28 -40.76
C LYS A 1143 3.52 -41.79 -40.14
#